data_AF-A0A0D3GEF1-F1
#
_entry.id   AF-A0A0D3GEF1-F1
#
_cell.length_a   1.000
_cell.length_b   1.000
_cell.length_c   1.000
_cell.angle_alpha   90.00
_cell.angle_beta   90.00
_cell.angle_gamma   90.00
#
_symmetry.space_group_name_H-M   'P 1'
#
loop_
_entity.id
_entity.type
_entity.pdbx_description
1 polymer ?
#
loop_
_entity_poly.entity_id
_entity_poly.type
_entity_poly.pdbx_seq_one_letter_code
_entity_poly.pdbx_strand_id
1 'polypeptide(L)'
;MNHLRNQILLLRVRSSSTSLSPLSPLHRLFSSSTAAASIAAEPFAVEDYLVTTCGLTGDQARKAAKTLSRLRSPSKPDAAVAFLSGLGLSRSGIAAAVAADPRLLCADVEKNLAKRVAELGELGISRSQVARLIPLARQSFRSSSLATNLGFWLPVLGSFENVLMALKANGAILGSDVEKVVKPNLALLQQCGIHVCDFPHTRLPTVLCRPPNHVQEAVARIGEFGVPQYSPVFRNALVPFAYQNKEKLAAKIGVLEMFGWSEDDLSMTMRKGPVVMNMSVERLRKNVEFLTRDVKLETRYIARRPIMISYSLERRLLPRHRLLRFLSAKGLLDGELDFYSAVALTEKKFLDKFVHSCKCSIADPANAYASSFVGDPASPRPIAGIFPPPCPLRRLLSTTAPVSPKPFAVDEYLVATCGLTRAQAAKASEKLSNLRSPSNPDAVLAFLSDLGLSRPDGIAAAVAADPRLLCADVGSSLARRVDELGGLGLSRSQIARLLPLAGRCFRSSSLATRLAFWHPVFGSFENILKALKMNAALLGSDLDKVAKPNLAFLAQCGINASDVTRTTLSLYSCRLFTVNPRFLQDAVARVEELGVARGWRTFHRVLSTVAFLSRETIASKMQLLDDLGFSHDDFLVIVRRAPQVLRLSDGRIRRSVEFLIRDVGLEQCYIAQRPTLLAYSLERRLLPRHCLLKVLKAKGLLNCDLSYYCIAAMSEDKFVQRFVDPFKDKIQGLADAYTSSCSGEANGVRSLPASPRPIAGIFLPPCSLRRLLSTTAPVSPKPFAVEDYLVAGCGLTRAEAVKASAKISHLSSPSNPDAVIAFLSDLGLPRPKIAAAIAADPRLLCADVEKNLAKRVGELGDLGLSRSQIARLLPLAGWCFRSSSLATNLAFWLPVFGSFDKILKALRMNKNLLSPGVQKSAKPILAFLEQCGINASDVARSSTMYSSRLLTANPEYLRDAVARVEELGLDRSSRRFHRGLVAVALVSKETAARKIRLMEELGFSQDDLLVIMRKLPNFVALSEKKIRRAVEFLKRDVGLEGRYIVQRPVLLSYSLERRLLPRHCLIKVLRTKGLLNSELDYYSTAALSEKKFVSKFVHPYEDHIAGLADAYASGCSEEGNGVASLLSLQTEMDGVQVYAGKSG
;
A
#
# COMPACT_ATOMS: atom_id res chain seq x y z
N MET A 1 -72.28 3.82 9.44
CA MET A 1 -72.56 3.48 10.86
C MET A 1 -72.69 1.98 11.01
N ASN A 2 -72.56 1.51 12.25
CA ASN A 2 -73.21 0.31 12.83
C ASN A 2 -73.00 -1.06 12.15
N HIS A 3 -72.01 -1.75 12.72
CA HIS A 3 -72.23 -2.94 13.55
C HIS A 3 -72.59 -4.30 12.93
N LEU A 4 -71.59 -5.19 13.02
CA LEU A 4 -71.53 -6.33 13.96
C LEU A 4 -72.64 -7.40 13.93
N ARG A 5 -72.14 -8.65 14.03
CA ARG A 5 -72.73 -9.78 14.79
C ARG A 5 -74.19 -10.09 14.50
N ASN A 6 -74.40 -11.21 13.79
CA ASN A 6 -75.11 -12.28 14.47
C ASN A 6 -74.22 -13.53 14.63
N GLN A 7 -74.33 -14.08 15.83
CA GLN A 7 -73.84 -15.39 16.28
C GLN A 7 -74.75 -16.50 15.69
N ILE A 8 -74.53 -17.81 15.79
CA ILE A 8 -73.53 -18.65 16.50
C ILE A 8 -73.45 -20.02 15.77
N LEU A 9 -72.29 -20.71 15.79
CA LEU A 9 -72.07 -22.18 15.83
C LEU A 9 -70.71 -22.59 15.20
N LEU A 10 -70.20 -23.76 15.60
CA LEU A 10 -68.93 -24.35 15.17
C LEU A 10 -69.09 -25.86 14.93
N LEU A 11 -68.64 -26.38 13.77
CA LEU A 11 -67.61 -27.46 13.64
C LEU A 11 -67.53 -28.11 12.23
N ARG A 12 -66.29 -28.25 11.74
CA ARG A 12 -65.72 -29.37 10.93
C ARG A 12 -66.12 -29.68 9.45
N VAL A 13 -65.13 -29.45 8.56
CA VAL A 13 -64.41 -30.45 7.70
C VAL A 13 -65.03 -31.04 6.41
N ARG A 14 -64.42 -30.66 5.25
CA ARG A 14 -64.29 -31.38 3.92
C ARG A 14 -65.62 -31.66 3.14
N SER A 15 -65.68 -32.00 1.84
CA SER A 15 -64.67 -32.53 0.86
C SER A 15 -64.88 -32.03 -0.61
N SER A 16 -63.96 -32.40 -1.51
CA SER A 16 -63.99 -32.34 -3.00
C SER A 16 -65.25 -32.96 -3.65
N SER A 17 -65.67 -32.66 -4.90
CA SER A 17 -64.97 -32.68 -6.22
C SER A 17 -65.80 -31.89 -7.30
N THR A 18 -65.59 -31.82 -8.63
CA THR A 18 -65.15 -32.78 -9.68
C THR A 18 -64.58 -32.08 -10.95
N SER A 19 -64.41 -32.81 -12.08
CA SER A 19 -63.64 -32.46 -13.30
C SER A 19 -64.47 -32.06 -14.55
N LEU A 20 -63.83 -31.54 -15.62
CA LEU A 20 -64.00 -32.02 -17.02
C LEU A 20 -62.98 -31.40 -18.04
N SER A 21 -62.95 -31.92 -19.27
CA SER A 21 -62.16 -31.49 -20.47
C SER A 21 -63.10 -31.59 -21.73
N PRO A 22 -62.73 -31.64 -23.06
CA PRO A 22 -61.46 -31.99 -23.74
C PRO A 22 -61.17 -31.31 -25.14
N LEU A 23 -60.27 -31.94 -25.94
CA LEU A 23 -60.14 -31.97 -27.43
C LEU A 23 -59.19 -31.02 -28.21
N SER A 24 -58.82 -31.50 -29.43
CA SER A 24 -57.82 -31.01 -30.41
C SER A 24 -58.25 -31.44 -31.84
N PRO A 25 -57.66 -30.93 -32.95
CA PRO A 25 -56.79 -31.82 -33.79
C PRO A 25 -55.77 -31.15 -34.76
N LEU A 26 -54.71 -31.87 -35.19
CA LEU A 26 -54.45 -32.27 -36.62
C LEU A 26 -53.03 -32.85 -36.90
N HIS A 27 -53.05 -34.02 -37.56
CA HIS A 27 -52.10 -34.72 -38.46
C HIS A 27 -50.59 -34.34 -38.57
N ARG A 28 -49.66 -35.31 -38.44
CA ARG A 28 -49.14 -36.31 -39.43
C ARG A 28 -48.36 -35.67 -40.59
N LEU A 29 -47.31 -36.26 -41.19
CA LEU A 29 -46.64 -37.58 -41.05
C LEU A 29 -45.21 -37.41 -40.44
N PHE A 30 -44.22 -38.33 -40.42
CA PHE A 30 -43.92 -39.64 -41.05
C PHE A 30 -43.16 -40.57 -40.07
N SER A 31 -42.92 -41.84 -40.43
CA SER A 31 -42.11 -42.81 -39.64
C SER A 31 -41.63 -44.02 -40.46
N SER A 32 -40.48 -44.57 -40.10
CA SER A 32 -40.02 -45.95 -40.41
C SER A 32 -39.03 -46.37 -39.31
N SER A 33 -39.44 -47.11 -38.28
CA SER A 33 -39.78 -48.55 -38.24
C SER A 33 -38.56 -49.46 -38.19
N THR A 34 -38.34 -50.10 -37.04
CA THR A 34 -37.94 -51.52 -36.91
C THR A 34 -38.35 -52.07 -35.54
N ALA A 35 -39.03 -53.23 -35.56
CA ALA A 35 -39.10 -54.31 -34.56
C ALA A 35 -39.20 -54.00 -33.04
N ALA A 36 -40.14 -54.69 -32.39
CA ALA A 36 -40.20 -54.80 -30.93
C ALA A 36 -39.29 -55.92 -30.39
N ALA A 37 -38.82 -55.78 -29.15
CA ALA A 37 -38.29 -56.87 -28.34
C ALA A 37 -38.78 -56.70 -26.89
N SER A 38 -39.42 -57.73 -26.34
CA SER A 38 -39.84 -57.76 -24.94
C SER A 38 -38.63 -58.04 -24.03
N ILE A 39 -38.11 -57.01 -23.38
CA ILE A 39 -37.02 -57.14 -22.41
C ILE A 39 -37.62 -57.19 -21.00
N ALA A 40 -37.27 -58.23 -20.24
CA ALA A 40 -37.67 -58.36 -18.83
C ALA A 40 -37.13 -57.17 -18.02
N ALA A 41 -37.89 -56.70 -17.02
CA ALA A 41 -37.57 -55.46 -16.32
C ALA A 41 -36.22 -55.54 -15.56
N GLU A 42 -35.19 -54.93 -16.15
CA GLU A 42 -33.86 -54.73 -15.56
C GLU A 42 -33.97 -54.22 -14.10
N PRO A 43 -33.28 -54.86 -13.13
CA PRO A 43 -33.33 -54.43 -11.74
C PRO A 43 -32.67 -53.06 -11.60
N PHE A 44 -33.46 -52.04 -11.23
CA PHE A 44 -33.05 -50.62 -11.20
C PHE A 44 -31.64 -50.40 -10.62
N ALA A 45 -30.67 -50.20 -11.51
CA ALA A 45 -29.26 -50.06 -11.19
C ALA A 45 -28.98 -48.67 -10.58
N VAL A 46 -29.14 -48.57 -9.25
CA VAL A 46 -29.01 -47.31 -8.50
C VAL A 46 -27.64 -46.65 -8.72
N GLU A 47 -26.57 -47.43 -8.86
CA GLU A 47 -25.22 -46.89 -9.13
C GLU A 47 -25.13 -46.22 -10.52
N ASP A 48 -25.57 -46.91 -11.56
CA ASP A 48 -25.55 -46.40 -12.94
C ASP A 48 -26.50 -45.21 -13.12
N TYR A 49 -27.68 -45.22 -12.50
CA TYR A 49 -28.58 -44.06 -12.46
C TYR A 49 -27.92 -42.84 -11.79
N LEU A 50 -27.13 -43.03 -10.73
CA LEU A 50 -26.43 -41.94 -10.05
C LEU A 50 -25.28 -41.37 -10.90
N VAL A 51 -24.61 -42.19 -11.72
CA VAL A 51 -23.58 -41.74 -12.66
C VAL A 51 -24.22 -41.06 -13.88
N THR A 52 -25.18 -41.71 -14.52
CA THR A 52 -25.81 -41.26 -15.78
C THR A 52 -26.75 -40.07 -15.55
N THR A 53 -27.80 -40.21 -14.75
CA THR A 53 -28.77 -39.14 -14.50
C THR A 53 -28.19 -38.09 -13.56
N CYS A 54 -27.77 -38.47 -12.35
CA CYS A 54 -27.35 -37.50 -11.33
C CYS A 54 -25.92 -36.95 -11.53
N GLY A 55 -25.06 -37.58 -12.34
CA GLY A 55 -23.75 -37.05 -12.71
C GLY A 55 -22.65 -37.24 -11.65
N LEU A 56 -22.76 -38.23 -10.77
CA LEU A 56 -21.74 -38.57 -9.76
C LEU A 56 -20.52 -39.27 -10.41
N THR A 57 -19.35 -39.22 -9.75
CA THR A 57 -18.24 -40.13 -10.10
C THR A 57 -18.53 -41.55 -9.60
N GLY A 58 -17.92 -42.58 -10.19
CA GLY A 58 -18.16 -43.98 -9.81
C GLY A 58 -18.00 -44.25 -8.31
N ASP A 59 -16.96 -43.72 -7.66
CA ASP A 59 -16.77 -43.91 -6.21
C ASP A 59 -17.78 -43.14 -5.35
N GLN A 60 -18.30 -42.00 -5.84
CA GLN A 60 -19.40 -41.29 -5.21
C GLN A 60 -20.72 -42.08 -5.38
N ALA A 61 -20.96 -42.65 -6.56
CA ALA A 61 -22.14 -43.46 -6.85
C ALA A 61 -22.15 -44.74 -6.02
N ARG A 62 -21.05 -45.51 -5.96
CA ARG A 62 -20.84 -46.64 -5.04
C ARG A 62 -21.19 -46.30 -3.59
N LYS A 63 -20.72 -45.15 -3.12
CA LYS A 63 -20.93 -44.69 -1.74
C LYS A 63 -22.38 -44.26 -1.50
N ALA A 64 -23.01 -43.61 -2.46
CA ALA A 64 -24.39 -43.14 -2.38
C ALA A 64 -25.41 -44.30 -2.51
N ALA A 65 -25.20 -45.24 -3.44
CA ALA A 65 -26.05 -46.42 -3.65
C ALA A 65 -26.22 -47.25 -2.37
N LYS A 66 -25.15 -47.43 -1.58
CA LYS A 66 -25.18 -48.09 -0.26
C LYS A 66 -26.16 -47.44 0.74
N THR A 67 -26.46 -46.15 0.59
CA THR A 67 -27.45 -45.42 1.42
C THR A 67 -28.87 -45.37 0.83
N LEU A 68 -29.03 -45.90 -0.40
CA LEU A 68 -30.22 -45.84 -1.24
C LEU A 68 -30.78 -47.22 -1.62
N SER A 69 -30.37 -48.28 -0.92
CA SER A 69 -30.76 -49.70 -1.13
C SER A 69 -32.27 -50.02 -1.06
N ARG A 70 -33.12 -49.02 -0.78
CA ARG A 70 -34.59 -49.12 -0.80
C ARG A 70 -35.24 -48.49 -2.04
N LEU A 71 -34.49 -47.85 -2.93
CA LEU A 71 -35.01 -47.42 -4.23
C LEU A 71 -35.11 -48.64 -5.17
N ARG A 72 -36.29 -48.80 -5.78
CA ARG A 72 -36.60 -49.88 -6.74
C ARG A 72 -37.08 -49.35 -8.10
N SER A 73 -37.22 -48.02 -8.24
CA SER A 73 -37.71 -47.37 -9.46
C SER A 73 -37.16 -45.94 -9.58
N PRO A 74 -37.06 -45.39 -10.81
CA PRO A 74 -36.56 -44.04 -11.04
C PRO A 74 -37.61 -42.93 -10.78
N SER A 75 -38.90 -43.25 -10.68
CA SER A 75 -39.98 -42.24 -10.62
C SER A 75 -39.88 -41.23 -9.45
N LYS A 76 -39.41 -41.65 -8.28
CA LYS A 76 -39.14 -40.74 -7.14
C LYS A 76 -37.85 -39.92 -7.30
N PRO A 77 -36.68 -40.51 -7.59
CA PRO A 77 -35.47 -39.72 -7.81
C PRO A 77 -35.58 -38.80 -9.04
N ASP A 78 -36.29 -39.17 -10.11
CA ASP A 78 -36.55 -38.30 -11.27
C ASP A 78 -37.35 -37.05 -10.88
N ALA A 79 -38.45 -37.21 -10.14
CA ALA A 79 -39.25 -36.09 -9.64
C ALA A 79 -38.42 -35.15 -8.74
N ALA A 80 -37.55 -35.71 -7.89
CA ALA A 80 -36.62 -34.92 -7.07
C ALA A 80 -35.57 -34.19 -7.92
N VAL A 81 -35.00 -34.83 -8.96
CA VAL A 81 -34.04 -34.21 -9.89
C VAL A 81 -34.69 -33.09 -10.71
N ALA A 82 -35.90 -33.32 -11.23
CA ALA A 82 -36.68 -32.32 -11.95
C ALA A 82 -37.00 -31.10 -11.08
N PHE A 83 -37.44 -31.32 -9.83
CA PHE A 83 -37.66 -30.26 -8.85
C PHE A 83 -36.38 -29.46 -8.56
N LEU A 84 -35.25 -30.12 -8.32
CA LEU A 84 -33.97 -29.45 -8.10
C LEU A 84 -33.51 -28.64 -9.33
N SER A 85 -33.73 -29.16 -10.53
CA SER A 85 -33.50 -28.43 -11.78
C SER A 85 -34.40 -27.18 -11.90
N GLY A 86 -35.69 -27.30 -11.53
CA GLY A 86 -36.65 -26.20 -11.48
C GLY A 86 -36.36 -25.13 -10.43
N LEU A 87 -35.57 -25.44 -9.38
CA LEU A 87 -34.99 -24.45 -8.47
C LEU A 87 -33.75 -23.73 -9.04
N GLY A 88 -33.24 -24.16 -10.20
CA GLY A 88 -32.04 -23.60 -10.84
C GLY A 88 -30.72 -24.27 -10.42
N LEU A 89 -30.74 -25.49 -9.88
CA LEU A 89 -29.51 -26.27 -9.72
C LEU A 89 -29.05 -26.82 -11.08
N SER A 90 -27.88 -26.42 -11.56
CA SER A 90 -27.22 -27.10 -12.69
C SER A 90 -26.95 -28.58 -12.36
N ARG A 91 -26.76 -29.44 -13.38
CA ARG A 91 -26.42 -30.87 -13.21
C ARG A 91 -25.26 -31.11 -12.24
N SER A 92 -24.24 -30.25 -12.22
CA SER A 92 -23.13 -30.29 -11.24
C SER A 92 -23.54 -29.95 -9.79
N GLY A 93 -24.52 -29.06 -9.63
CA GLY A 93 -25.11 -28.71 -8.33
C GLY A 93 -26.01 -29.83 -7.80
N ILE A 94 -26.75 -30.51 -8.69
CA ILE A 94 -27.52 -31.71 -8.38
C ILE A 94 -26.56 -32.84 -7.97
N ALA A 95 -25.50 -33.09 -8.75
CA ALA A 95 -24.46 -34.06 -8.40
C ALA A 95 -23.85 -33.77 -7.01
N ALA A 96 -23.50 -32.51 -6.73
CA ALA A 96 -22.96 -32.10 -5.43
C ALA A 96 -23.97 -32.21 -4.28
N ALA A 97 -25.27 -31.98 -4.52
CA ALA A 97 -26.32 -32.17 -3.52
C ALA A 97 -26.54 -33.66 -3.21
N VAL A 98 -26.67 -34.50 -4.25
CA VAL A 98 -26.88 -35.95 -4.13
C VAL A 98 -25.65 -36.63 -3.52
N ALA A 99 -24.43 -36.20 -3.85
CA ALA A 99 -23.21 -36.70 -3.20
C ALA A 99 -23.07 -36.27 -1.72
N ALA A 100 -23.78 -35.21 -1.30
CA ALA A 100 -23.73 -34.69 0.07
C ALA A 100 -24.88 -35.18 0.98
N ASP A 101 -26.04 -35.52 0.41
CA ASP A 101 -27.12 -36.29 1.04
C ASP A 101 -27.91 -37.07 -0.01
N PRO A 102 -27.55 -38.34 -0.30
CA PRO A 102 -28.23 -39.14 -1.33
C PRO A 102 -29.73 -39.30 -1.07
N ARG A 103 -30.15 -39.31 0.21
CA ARG A 103 -31.55 -39.46 0.63
C ARG A 103 -32.43 -38.27 0.24
N LEU A 104 -31.86 -37.18 -0.28
CA LEU A 104 -32.60 -36.11 -0.96
C LEU A 104 -33.47 -36.66 -2.10
N LEU A 105 -32.98 -37.69 -2.81
CA LEU A 105 -33.69 -38.37 -3.89
C LEU A 105 -34.87 -39.26 -3.42
N CYS A 106 -34.98 -39.53 -2.12
CA CYS A 106 -36.07 -40.31 -1.53
C CYS A 106 -37.18 -39.42 -0.93
N ALA A 107 -37.05 -38.11 -0.97
CA ALA A 107 -38.01 -37.18 -0.37
C ALA A 107 -39.23 -36.95 -1.28
N ASP A 108 -40.43 -36.98 -0.69
CA ASP A 108 -41.67 -36.55 -1.36
C ASP A 108 -41.57 -35.05 -1.70
N VAL A 109 -41.69 -34.73 -2.99
CA VAL A 109 -41.46 -33.37 -3.52
C VAL A 109 -42.43 -32.38 -2.89
N GLU A 110 -43.73 -32.64 -2.94
CA GLU A 110 -44.75 -31.71 -2.44
C GLU A 110 -44.73 -31.63 -0.90
N LYS A 111 -44.75 -32.77 -0.22
CA LYS A 111 -44.92 -32.82 1.24
C LYS A 111 -43.66 -32.42 2.00
N ASN A 112 -42.49 -32.49 1.36
CA ASN A 112 -41.22 -32.07 1.96
C ASN A 112 -40.54 -30.95 1.15
N LEU A 113 -40.05 -31.23 -0.05
CA LEU A 113 -39.09 -30.32 -0.71
C LEU A 113 -39.70 -28.96 -1.07
N ALA A 114 -40.88 -28.94 -1.70
CA ALA A 114 -41.65 -27.75 -2.01
C ALA A 114 -42.06 -27.00 -0.73
N LYS A 115 -42.55 -27.72 0.28
CA LYS A 115 -42.88 -27.14 1.59
C LYS A 115 -41.69 -26.45 2.26
N ARG A 116 -40.49 -27.06 2.26
CA ARG A 116 -39.27 -26.42 2.80
C ARG A 116 -38.89 -25.20 1.97
N VAL A 117 -38.99 -25.24 0.64
CA VAL A 117 -38.73 -24.07 -0.21
C VAL A 117 -39.70 -22.92 0.09
N ALA A 118 -40.98 -23.20 0.34
CA ALA A 118 -41.96 -22.21 0.74
C ALA A 118 -41.65 -21.60 2.12
N GLU A 119 -41.39 -22.43 3.13
CA GLU A 119 -41.00 -21.98 4.49
C GLU A 119 -39.71 -21.13 4.49
N LEU A 120 -38.81 -21.33 3.53
CA LEU A 120 -37.63 -20.46 3.34
C LEU A 120 -37.95 -19.17 2.55
N GLY A 121 -38.98 -19.19 1.70
CA GLY A 121 -39.51 -18.00 1.01
C GLY A 121 -40.06 -16.98 2.01
N GLU A 122 -40.81 -17.42 3.02
CA GLU A 122 -41.31 -16.58 4.12
C GLU A 122 -40.19 -15.91 4.94
N LEU A 123 -39.00 -16.51 4.96
CA LEU A 123 -37.78 -15.95 5.57
C LEU A 123 -37.00 -15.01 4.61
N GLY A 124 -37.59 -14.63 3.48
CA GLY A 124 -36.98 -13.77 2.47
C GLY A 124 -35.86 -14.44 1.64
N ILE A 125 -35.76 -15.78 1.66
CA ILE A 125 -34.71 -16.51 0.94
C ILE A 125 -35.21 -16.84 -0.48
N SER A 126 -34.67 -16.17 -1.50
CA SER A 126 -35.07 -16.42 -2.90
C SER A 126 -34.74 -17.85 -3.35
N ARG A 127 -35.47 -18.38 -4.35
CA ARG A 127 -35.18 -19.70 -4.96
C ARG A 127 -33.70 -19.87 -5.34
N SER A 128 -33.07 -18.82 -5.87
CA SER A 128 -31.64 -18.80 -6.22
C SER A 128 -30.69 -18.96 -5.02
N GLN A 129 -31.09 -18.49 -3.83
CA GLN A 129 -30.38 -18.69 -2.58
C GLN A 129 -30.63 -20.09 -2.03
N VAL A 130 -31.87 -20.60 -2.10
CA VAL A 130 -32.17 -21.98 -1.69
C VAL A 130 -31.39 -23.01 -2.53
N ALA A 131 -31.27 -22.79 -3.84
CA ALA A 131 -30.43 -23.62 -4.72
C ALA A 131 -28.96 -23.66 -4.32
N ARG A 132 -28.44 -22.58 -3.71
CA ARG A 132 -27.07 -22.48 -3.15
C ARG A 132 -26.94 -23.06 -1.75
N LEU A 133 -28.05 -23.18 -1.01
CA LEU A 133 -28.12 -23.76 0.34
C LEU A 133 -28.13 -25.29 0.30
N ILE A 134 -28.89 -25.89 -0.61
CA ILE A 134 -29.16 -27.34 -0.66
C ILE A 134 -27.87 -28.21 -0.56
N PRO A 135 -26.80 -27.98 -1.34
CA PRO A 135 -25.57 -28.80 -1.23
C PRO A 135 -24.78 -28.63 0.08
N LEU A 136 -25.12 -27.61 0.89
CA LEU A 136 -24.42 -27.27 2.14
C LEU A 136 -25.25 -27.62 3.38
N ALA A 137 -26.57 -27.59 3.29
CA ALA A 137 -27.48 -28.00 4.36
C ALA A 137 -27.58 -29.52 4.52
N ARG A 138 -27.33 -30.30 3.46
CA ARG A 138 -27.35 -31.78 3.48
C ARG A 138 -28.67 -32.31 4.08
N GLN A 139 -28.61 -33.30 4.96
CA GLN A 139 -29.77 -33.86 5.67
C GLN A 139 -30.65 -32.81 6.40
N SER A 140 -30.08 -31.68 6.85
CA SER A 140 -30.85 -30.63 7.51
C SER A 140 -31.84 -29.96 6.54
N PHE A 141 -31.61 -30.00 5.22
CA PHE A 141 -32.57 -29.49 4.24
C PHE A 141 -33.92 -30.24 4.26
N ARG A 142 -33.92 -31.50 4.73
CA ARG A 142 -35.15 -32.30 4.89
C ARG A 142 -35.81 -32.12 6.27
N SER A 143 -35.16 -31.44 7.21
CA SER A 143 -35.67 -31.24 8.58
C SER A 143 -36.78 -30.19 8.64
N SER A 144 -37.77 -30.39 9.51
CA SER A 144 -38.74 -29.33 9.88
C SER A 144 -38.10 -28.17 10.65
N SER A 145 -37.00 -28.41 11.37
CA SER A 145 -36.27 -27.35 12.06
C SER A 145 -35.48 -26.41 11.14
N LEU A 146 -35.43 -26.68 9.82
CA LEU A 146 -34.62 -25.92 8.87
C LEU A 146 -34.96 -24.41 8.87
N ALA A 147 -36.26 -24.09 8.80
CA ALA A 147 -36.74 -22.72 8.76
C ALA A 147 -36.49 -22.01 10.10
N THR A 148 -36.84 -22.63 11.23
CA THR A 148 -36.58 -22.11 12.59
C THR A 148 -35.09 -21.83 12.80
N ASN A 149 -34.23 -22.77 12.43
CA ASN A 149 -32.78 -22.64 12.58
C ASN A 149 -32.22 -21.54 11.65
N LEU A 150 -32.69 -21.40 10.42
CA LEU A 150 -32.31 -20.28 9.54
C LEU A 150 -32.83 -18.93 10.04
N GLY A 151 -34.05 -18.88 10.57
CA GLY A 151 -34.63 -17.69 11.20
C GLY A 151 -33.83 -17.19 12.41
N PHE A 152 -33.19 -18.09 13.17
CA PHE A 152 -32.20 -17.73 14.19
C PHE A 152 -30.85 -17.30 13.59
N TRP A 153 -30.29 -18.08 12.66
CA TRP A 153 -28.93 -17.84 12.15
C TRP A 153 -28.83 -16.65 11.18
N LEU A 154 -29.91 -16.21 10.54
CA LEU A 154 -29.91 -15.07 9.62
C LEU A 154 -29.69 -13.72 10.32
N PRO A 155 -30.42 -13.35 11.39
CA PRO A 155 -30.10 -12.19 12.21
C PRO A 155 -28.73 -12.30 12.87
N VAL A 156 -28.40 -13.47 13.45
CA VAL A 156 -27.13 -13.69 14.15
C VAL A 156 -25.93 -13.53 13.21
N LEU A 157 -25.89 -14.21 12.07
CA LEU A 157 -24.77 -14.07 11.13
C LEU A 157 -24.89 -12.83 10.23
N GLY A 158 -25.98 -12.06 10.32
CA GLY A 158 -26.19 -10.74 9.70
C GLY A 158 -26.33 -10.73 8.16
N SER A 159 -26.09 -11.86 7.50
CA SER A 159 -26.33 -12.06 6.07
C SER A 159 -26.36 -13.56 5.69
N PHE A 160 -27.10 -13.88 4.63
CA PHE A 160 -27.14 -15.23 4.05
C PHE A 160 -25.77 -15.73 3.57
N GLU A 161 -24.89 -14.85 3.06
CA GLU A 161 -23.53 -15.25 2.68
C GLU A 161 -22.69 -15.70 3.89
N ASN A 162 -22.86 -15.05 5.05
CA ASN A 162 -22.18 -15.48 6.29
C ASN A 162 -22.73 -16.82 6.79
N VAL A 163 -24.04 -17.08 6.66
CA VAL A 163 -24.62 -18.42 6.91
C VAL A 163 -23.99 -19.47 5.99
N LEU A 164 -23.86 -19.19 4.69
CA LEU A 164 -23.21 -20.11 3.75
C LEU A 164 -21.71 -20.31 4.01
N MET A 165 -21.00 -19.31 4.55
CA MET A 165 -19.60 -19.48 4.99
C MET A 165 -19.50 -20.34 6.25
N ALA A 166 -20.37 -20.12 7.23
CA ALA A 166 -20.43 -20.92 8.45
C ALA A 166 -20.78 -22.39 8.14
N LEU A 167 -21.74 -22.65 7.24
CA LEU A 167 -22.09 -24.00 6.78
C LEU A 167 -20.95 -24.75 6.09
N LYS A 168 -20.09 -24.03 5.36
CA LYS A 168 -18.87 -24.62 4.75
C LYS A 168 -17.83 -25.01 5.81
N ALA A 169 -17.80 -24.32 6.95
CA ALA A 169 -16.96 -24.68 8.08
C ALA A 169 -17.57 -25.81 8.94
N ASN A 170 -18.89 -25.79 9.14
CA ASN A 170 -19.64 -26.85 9.82
C ASN A 170 -21.10 -26.94 9.33
N GLY A 171 -21.45 -28.05 8.68
CA GLY A 171 -22.83 -28.31 8.24
C GLY A 171 -23.82 -28.58 9.38
N ALA A 172 -23.35 -28.91 10.60
CA ALA A 172 -24.23 -29.20 11.73
C ALA A 172 -24.96 -27.96 12.29
N ILE A 173 -24.60 -26.75 11.85
CA ILE A 173 -25.22 -25.47 12.27
C ILE A 173 -26.75 -25.45 12.08
N LEU A 174 -27.27 -26.14 11.04
CA LEU A 174 -28.71 -26.28 10.81
C LEU A 174 -29.33 -27.56 11.39
N GLY A 175 -28.52 -28.44 11.99
CA GLY A 175 -28.98 -29.64 12.71
C GLY A 175 -29.00 -29.51 14.23
N SER A 176 -28.31 -28.51 14.81
CA SER A 176 -28.32 -28.24 16.25
C SER A 176 -29.69 -27.73 16.74
N ASP A 177 -30.03 -28.05 17.99
CA ASP A 177 -31.16 -27.48 18.73
C ASP A 177 -30.81 -26.03 19.14
N VAL A 178 -31.59 -25.06 18.66
CA VAL A 178 -31.34 -23.64 18.93
C VAL A 178 -31.57 -23.29 20.41
N GLU A 179 -32.58 -23.88 21.04
CA GLU A 179 -32.98 -23.56 22.40
C GLU A 179 -32.08 -24.24 23.43
N LYS A 180 -31.78 -25.53 23.25
CA LYS A 180 -31.04 -26.35 24.23
C LYS A 180 -29.52 -26.31 24.07
N VAL A 181 -29.02 -25.91 22.90
CA VAL A 181 -27.58 -25.94 22.60
C VAL A 181 -27.06 -24.58 22.16
N VAL A 182 -27.67 -23.96 21.15
CA VAL A 182 -27.10 -22.73 20.56
C VAL A 182 -27.27 -21.51 21.47
N LYS A 183 -28.45 -21.30 22.08
CA LYS A 183 -28.69 -20.18 23.00
C LYS A 183 -27.83 -20.23 24.27
N PRO A 184 -27.71 -21.36 25.02
CA PRO A 184 -26.83 -21.45 26.18
C PRO A 184 -25.37 -21.19 25.84
N ASN A 185 -24.87 -21.76 24.73
CA ASN A 185 -23.51 -21.49 24.25
C ASN A 185 -23.33 -20.02 23.85
N LEU A 186 -24.33 -19.40 23.21
CA LEU A 186 -24.25 -18.00 22.82
C LEU A 186 -24.21 -17.07 24.04
N ALA A 187 -25.01 -17.34 25.07
CA ALA A 187 -24.98 -16.61 26.34
C ALA A 187 -23.63 -16.76 27.05
N LEU A 188 -23.10 -17.99 27.15
CA LEU A 188 -21.78 -18.27 27.73
C LEU A 188 -20.65 -17.54 26.98
N LEU A 189 -20.64 -17.58 25.65
CA LEU A 189 -19.64 -16.85 24.86
C LEU A 189 -19.80 -15.32 24.98
N GLN A 190 -21.03 -14.80 25.11
CA GLN A 190 -21.29 -13.38 25.38
C GLN A 190 -20.77 -12.95 26.76
N GLN A 191 -20.92 -13.79 27.80
CA GLN A 191 -20.32 -13.56 29.12
C GLN A 191 -18.79 -13.48 29.04
N CYS A 192 -18.16 -14.33 28.21
CA CYS A 192 -16.73 -14.27 27.90
C CYS A 192 -16.31 -13.13 26.93
N GLY A 193 -17.15 -12.11 26.69
CA GLY A 193 -16.82 -10.97 25.83
C GLY A 193 -16.70 -11.30 24.34
N ILE A 194 -17.37 -12.35 23.86
CA ILE A 194 -17.42 -12.72 22.45
C ILE A 194 -18.82 -12.41 21.91
N HIS A 195 -18.87 -11.45 21.01
CA HIS A 195 -20.13 -10.97 20.45
C HIS A 195 -20.38 -11.57 19.07
N VAL A 196 -21.65 -11.51 18.68
CA VAL A 196 -22.17 -12.02 17.41
C VAL A 196 -21.40 -11.48 16.18
N CYS A 197 -20.82 -10.28 16.27
CA CYS A 197 -19.98 -9.68 15.22
C CYS A 197 -18.62 -10.38 15.01
N ASP A 198 -18.17 -11.23 15.92
CA ASP A 198 -16.88 -11.94 15.85
C ASP A 198 -16.96 -13.26 15.04
N PHE A 199 -18.16 -13.66 14.64
CA PHE A 199 -18.45 -14.92 13.98
C PHE A 199 -18.15 -15.00 12.47
N PRO A 200 -18.35 -13.96 11.62
CA PRO A 200 -18.26 -14.10 10.16
C PRO A 200 -16.89 -14.51 9.58
N HIS A 201 -15.82 -14.43 10.38
CA HIS A 201 -14.43 -14.68 9.94
C HIS A 201 -13.67 -15.68 10.84
N THR A 202 -14.37 -16.37 11.74
CA THR A 202 -13.79 -17.32 12.70
C THR A 202 -14.45 -18.69 12.58
N ARG A 203 -13.90 -19.70 13.27
CA ARG A 203 -14.58 -20.99 13.49
C ARG A 203 -15.47 -20.98 14.75
N LEU A 204 -15.70 -19.83 15.39
CA LEU A 204 -16.54 -19.74 16.59
C LEU A 204 -17.99 -20.23 16.37
N PRO A 205 -18.64 -20.08 15.20
CA PRO A 205 -19.92 -20.72 14.92
C PRO A 205 -19.91 -22.25 15.04
N THR A 206 -18.75 -22.90 14.94
CA THR A 206 -18.64 -24.36 15.12
C THR A 206 -18.53 -24.77 16.59
N VAL A 207 -18.28 -23.82 17.51
CA VAL A 207 -18.30 -24.02 18.97
C VAL A 207 -19.74 -23.98 19.49
N LEU A 208 -20.57 -23.07 18.99
CA LEU A 208 -21.99 -22.94 19.36
C LEU A 208 -22.83 -24.21 19.14
N CYS A 209 -22.37 -25.14 18.30
CA CYS A 209 -23.00 -26.44 18.02
C CYS A 209 -22.57 -27.58 18.96
N ARG A 210 -21.71 -27.32 19.96
CA ARG A 210 -21.21 -28.34 20.91
C ARG A 210 -22.14 -28.46 22.13
N PRO A 211 -22.20 -29.62 22.82
CA PRO A 211 -22.98 -29.72 24.06
C PRO A 211 -22.47 -28.69 25.09
N PRO A 212 -23.33 -27.91 25.77
CA PRO A 212 -22.90 -26.76 26.56
C PRO A 212 -21.81 -27.05 27.59
N ASN A 213 -21.89 -28.20 28.27
CA ASN A 213 -20.90 -28.65 29.25
C ASN A 213 -19.47 -28.70 28.67
N HIS A 214 -19.30 -29.09 27.40
CA HIS A 214 -17.98 -29.10 26.75
C HIS A 214 -17.47 -27.69 26.43
N VAL A 215 -18.36 -26.73 26.17
CA VAL A 215 -17.98 -25.32 25.94
C VAL A 215 -17.60 -24.66 27.26
N GLN A 216 -18.31 -24.95 28.34
CA GLN A 216 -17.99 -24.52 29.70
C GLN A 216 -16.66 -25.10 30.19
N GLU A 217 -16.43 -26.41 30.00
CA GLU A 217 -15.15 -27.08 30.31
C GLU A 217 -13.99 -26.57 29.41
N ALA A 218 -14.28 -26.15 28.18
CA ALA A 218 -13.30 -25.47 27.33
C ALA A 218 -12.97 -24.06 27.84
N VAL A 219 -13.97 -23.27 28.25
CA VAL A 219 -13.78 -21.93 28.85
C VAL A 219 -12.91 -22.01 30.11
N ALA A 220 -13.20 -22.96 31.02
CA ALA A 220 -12.42 -23.17 32.25
C ALA A 220 -10.96 -23.51 31.95
N ARG A 221 -10.70 -24.52 31.11
CA ARG A 221 -9.34 -24.95 30.74
C ARG A 221 -8.51 -23.91 30.03
N ILE A 222 -9.11 -22.95 29.32
CA ILE A 222 -8.35 -21.85 28.73
C ILE A 222 -7.89 -20.86 29.81
N GLY A 223 -8.67 -20.69 30.88
CA GLY A 223 -8.29 -19.93 32.07
C GLY A 223 -7.12 -20.56 32.84
N GLU A 224 -7.10 -21.88 32.98
CA GLU A 224 -6.01 -22.65 33.62
C GLU A 224 -4.63 -22.32 33.01
N PHE A 225 -4.52 -22.25 31.67
CA PHE A 225 -3.28 -21.87 30.97
C PHE A 225 -2.99 -20.35 30.96
N GLY A 226 -3.60 -19.58 31.85
CA GLY A 226 -3.36 -18.15 32.02
C GLY A 226 -3.74 -17.29 30.81
N VAL A 227 -4.76 -17.70 30.03
CA VAL A 227 -5.27 -16.92 28.89
C VAL A 227 -6.56 -16.18 29.33
N PRO A 228 -6.52 -14.85 29.57
CA PRO A 228 -7.69 -14.13 30.08
C PRO A 228 -8.84 -14.12 29.07
N GLN A 229 -10.08 -14.19 29.55
CA GLN A 229 -11.28 -14.30 28.68
C GLN A 229 -11.43 -13.12 27.70
N TYR A 230 -11.07 -11.91 28.15
CA TYR A 230 -11.06 -10.69 27.33
C TYR A 230 -9.95 -10.64 26.26
N SER A 231 -9.02 -11.61 26.23
CA SER A 231 -7.90 -11.63 25.29
C SER A 231 -8.35 -12.02 23.88
N PRO A 232 -7.82 -11.39 22.81
CA PRO A 232 -8.01 -11.87 21.44
C PRO A 232 -7.44 -13.28 21.22
N VAL A 233 -6.57 -13.77 22.11
CA VAL A 233 -6.04 -15.15 22.10
C VAL A 233 -7.09 -16.16 22.58
N PHE A 234 -7.92 -15.81 23.56
CA PHE A 234 -9.00 -16.67 24.09
C PHE A 234 -9.94 -17.16 22.98
N ARG A 235 -10.32 -16.23 22.09
CA ARG A 235 -11.11 -16.47 20.87
C ARG A 235 -10.47 -17.50 19.91
N ASN A 236 -9.14 -17.57 19.89
CA ASN A 236 -8.38 -18.55 19.09
C ASN A 236 -8.12 -19.87 19.83
N ALA A 237 -8.24 -19.89 21.17
CA ALA A 237 -8.12 -21.08 22.00
C ALA A 237 -9.44 -21.87 22.11
N LEU A 238 -10.59 -21.18 22.13
CA LEU A 238 -11.93 -21.82 22.18
C LEU A 238 -12.16 -22.84 21.06
N VAL A 239 -11.71 -22.55 19.84
CA VAL A 239 -11.89 -23.45 18.69
C VAL A 239 -11.20 -24.81 18.89
N PRO A 240 -9.89 -24.90 19.19
CA PRO A 240 -9.26 -26.18 19.52
C PRO A 240 -9.84 -26.80 20.80
N PHE A 241 -10.00 -26.04 21.90
CA PHE A 241 -10.40 -26.60 23.20
C PHE A 241 -11.84 -27.14 23.21
N ALA A 242 -12.77 -26.57 22.42
CA ALA A 242 -14.11 -27.11 22.21
C ALA A 242 -14.22 -28.13 21.04
N TYR A 243 -13.09 -28.56 20.47
CA TYR A 243 -13.00 -29.67 19.50
C TYR A 243 -12.17 -30.86 20.00
N GLN A 244 -11.30 -30.67 20.98
CA GLN A 244 -10.66 -31.78 21.71
C GLN A 244 -11.59 -32.27 22.83
N ASN A 245 -11.57 -33.58 23.10
CA ASN A 245 -11.94 -34.15 24.39
C ASN A 245 -10.72 -34.12 25.33
N LYS A 246 -10.95 -34.20 26.65
CA LYS A 246 -9.94 -34.06 27.72
C LYS A 246 -8.70 -34.91 27.45
N GLU A 247 -8.89 -36.16 27.06
CA GLU A 247 -7.84 -37.16 26.81
C GLU A 247 -6.96 -36.77 25.61
N LYS A 248 -7.53 -36.19 24.55
CA LYS A 248 -6.76 -35.77 23.35
C LYS A 248 -5.99 -34.47 23.55
N LEU A 249 -6.43 -33.63 24.49
CA LEU A 249 -5.66 -32.46 24.90
C LEU A 249 -4.50 -32.89 25.82
N ALA A 250 -4.77 -33.73 26.82
CA ALA A 250 -3.75 -34.31 27.69
C ALA A 250 -2.67 -35.06 26.89
N ALA A 251 -3.05 -35.90 25.93
CA ALA A 251 -2.10 -36.62 25.06
C ALA A 251 -1.21 -35.71 24.19
N LYS A 252 -1.57 -34.43 24.00
CA LYS A 252 -0.74 -33.44 23.30
C LYS A 252 0.17 -32.67 24.25
N ILE A 253 -0.33 -32.36 25.44
CA ILE A 253 0.44 -31.76 26.53
C ILE A 253 1.56 -32.73 26.94
N GLY A 254 1.24 -34.00 27.17
CA GLY A 254 2.21 -35.07 27.43
C GLY A 254 3.27 -35.27 26.33
N VAL A 255 2.95 -34.98 25.07
CA VAL A 255 3.96 -34.97 23.99
C VAL A 255 4.93 -33.78 24.11
N LEU A 256 4.50 -32.63 24.61
CA LEU A 256 5.37 -31.48 24.85
C LEU A 256 6.21 -31.68 26.12
N GLU A 257 5.61 -32.17 27.20
CA GLU A 257 6.28 -32.54 28.47
C GLU A 257 7.38 -33.58 28.23
N MET A 258 7.09 -34.62 27.42
CA MET A 258 8.06 -35.64 26.97
C MET A 258 9.27 -35.05 26.21
N PHE A 259 9.17 -33.83 25.66
CA PHE A 259 10.27 -33.09 25.05
C PHE A 259 10.85 -31.98 25.95
N GLY A 260 10.59 -32.00 27.26
CA GLY A 260 11.21 -31.09 28.24
C GLY A 260 10.56 -29.70 28.31
N TRP A 261 9.26 -29.61 28.06
CA TRP A 261 8.51 -28.35 28.19
C TRP A 261 8.00 -28.17 29.62
N SER A 262 8.19 -26.97 30.18
CA SER A 262 7.62 -26.60 31.48
C SER A 262 6.15 -26.17 31.38
N GLU A 263 5.43 -26.15 32.50
CA GLU A 263 4.09 -25.56 32.61
C GLU A 263 4.07 -24.09 32.16
N ASP A 264 5.17 -23.37 32.38
CA ASP A 264 5.39 -21.99 31.97
C ASP A 264 5.52 -21.86 30.44
N ASP A 265 6.15 -22.83 29.77
CA ASP A 265 6.28 -22.94 28.31
C ASP A 265 4.97 -23.37 27.64
N LEU A 266 4.22 -24.29 28.26
CA LEU A 266 2.86 -24.66 27.87
C LEU A 266 1.94 -23.43 27.94
N SER A 267 1.93 -22.74 29.07
CA SER A 267 1.13 -21.52 29.29
C SER A 267 1.58 -20.37 28.37
N MET A 268 2.88 -20.24 28.07
CA MET A 268 3.36 -19.26 27.08
C MET A 268 2.88 -19.62 25.66
N THR A 269 2.83 -20.91 25.33
CA THR A 269 2.35 -21.40 24.05
C THR A 269 0.85 -21.23 23.86
N MET A 270 0.04 -21.47 24.90
CA MET A 270 -1.40 -21.17 24.87
C MET A 270 -1.65 -19.65 24.76
N ARG A 271 -0.83 -18.81 25.42
CA ARG A 271 -0.89 -17.35 25.30
C ARG A 271 -0.41 -16.80 23.95
N LYS A 272 0.38 -17.55 23.15
CA LYS A 272 0.97 -17.05 21.88
C LYS A 272 0.52 -17.77 20.60
N GLY A 273 -0.04 -18.98 20.70
CA GLY A 273 -0.42 -19.78 19.54
C GLY A 273 -1.19 -21.05 19.89
N PRO A 274 -2.36 -20.94 20.55
CA PRO A 274 -3.16 -22.11 20.96
C PRO A 274 -3.67 -22.92 19.76
N VAL A 275 -3.60 -22.33 18.55
CA VAL A 275 -3.86 -23.00 17.28
C VAL A 275 -3.01 -24.25 17.04
N VAL A 276 -1.86 -24.39 17.69
CA VAL A 276 -1.02 -25.62 17.66
C VAL A 276 -1.84 -26.85 18.08
N MET A 277 -2.75 -26.71 19.05
CA MET A 277 -3.57 -27.84 19.53
C MET A 277 -4.60 -28.37 18.52
N ASN A 278 -4.72 -27.76 17.33
CA ASN A 278 -5.54 -28.31 16.24
C ASN A 278 -4.87 -29.45 15.44
N MET A 279 -3.55 -29.66 15.53
CA MET A 279 -2.88 -30.75 14.77
C MET A 279 -3.07 -32.13 15.42
N SER A 280 -2.66 -33.21 14.76
CA SER A 280 -2.68 -34.55 15.36
C SER A 280 -1.51 -34.76 16.34
N VAL A 281 -1.60 -35.77 17.20
CA VAL A 281 -0.55 -36.09 18.19
C VAL A 281 0.77 -36.45 17.48
N GLU A 282 0.68 -37.20 16.39
CA GLU A 282 1.82 -37.67 15.60
C GLU A 282 2.51 -36.52 14.87
N ARG A 283 1.72 -35.56 14.35
CA ARG A 283 2.27 -34.35 13.72
C ARG A 283 2.89 -33.41 14.75
N LEU A 284 2.27 -33.26 15.93
CA LEU A 284 2.84 -32.49 17.03
C LEU A 284 4.19 -33.09 17.44
N ARG A 285 4.23 -34.41 17.68
CA ARG A 285 5.44 -35.16 18.02
C ARG A 285 6.53 -34.95 16.97
N LYS A 286 6.29 -35.30 15.70
CA LYS A 286 7.29 -35.16 14.61
C LYS A 286 7.80 -33.73 14.43
N ASN A 287 6.92 -32.72 14.55
CA ASN A 287 7.32 -31.33 14.36
C ASN A 287 8.11 -30.79 15.57
N VAL A 288 7.78 -31.18 16.80
CA VAL A 288 8.53 -30.78 18.00
C VAL A 288 9.87 -31.51 18.06
N GLU A 289 9.86 -32.82 17.81
CA GLU A 289 11.05 -33.68 17.76
C GLU A 289 12.11 -33.14 16.79
N PHE A 290 11.70 -32.80 15.56
CA PHE A 290 12.60 -32.18 14.58
C PHE A 290 13.21 -30.88 15.11
N LEU A 291 12.41 -30.02 15.75
CA LEU A 291 12.87 -28.72 16.25
C LEU A 291 13.82 -28.86 17.45
N THR A 292 13.60 -29.83 18.35
CA THR A 292 14.44 -30.03 19.55
C THR A 292 15.65 -30.94 19.31
N ARG A 293 15.55 -31.97 18.46
CA ARG A 293 16.63 -32.93 18.18
C ARG A 293 17.48 -32.54 16.97
N ASP A 294 16.87 -32.36 15.80
CA ASP A 294 17.61 -32.11 14.55
C ASP A 294 18.07 -30.65 14.44
N VAL A 295 17.20 -29.69 14.78
CA VAL A 295 17.53 -28.24 14.75
C VAL A 295 18.15 -27.77 16.08
N LYS A 296 18.09 -28.57 17.14
CA LYS A 296 18.66 -28.29 18.48
C LYS A 296 18.17 -26.98 19.13
N LEU A 297 16.89 -26.65 18.96
CA LEU A 297 16.29 -25.46 19.55
C LEU A 297 15.75 -25.74 20.97
N GLU A 298 16.00 -24.80 21.89
CA GLU A 298 15.42 -24.82 23.23
C GLU A 298 13.89 -24.87 23.20
N THR A 299 13.30 -25.62 24.13
CA THR A 299 11.84 -25.68 24.34
C THR A 299 11.25 -24.30 24.56
N ARG A 300 11.90 -23.48 25.41
CA ARG A 300 11.52 -22.09 25.70
C ARG A 300 11.62 -21.15 24.49
N TYR A 301 12.56 -21.38 23.56
CA TYR A 301 12.62 -20.66 22.29
C TYR A 301 11.43 -21.02 21.39
N ILE A 302 11.07 -22.31 21.31
CA ILE A 302 9.93 -22.79 20.51
C ILE A 302 8.61 -22.29 21.13
N ALA A 303 8.44 -22.35 22.45
CA ALA A 303 7.27 -21.87 23.18
C ALA A 303 7.09 -20.34 23.13
N ARG A 304 8.18 -19.58 22.95
CA ARG A 304 8.11 -18.15 22.61
C ARG A 304 7.54 -17.91 21.19
N ARG A 305 7.57 -18.90 20.28
CA ARG A 305 7.25 -18.77 18.84
C ARG A 305 6.46 -19.99 18.27
N PRO A 306 5.36 -20.42 18.91
CA PRO A 306 4.74 -21.74 18.69
C PRO A 306 4.16 -21.94 17.28
N ILE A 307 3.92 -20.87 16.53
CA ILE A 307 3.46 -20.93 15.13
C ILE A 307 4.43 -21.71 14.22
N MET A 308 5.72 -21.81 14.59
CA MET A 308 6.72 -22.61 13.89
C MET A 308 6.36 -24.10 13.83
N ILE A 309 5.78 -24.64 14.91
CA ILE A 309 5.29 -26.03 14.98
C ILE A 309 4.14 -26.26 13.99
N SER A 310 3.40 -25.22 13.61
CA SER A 310 2.28 -25.33 12.65
C SER A 310 2.71 -25.49 11.19
N TYR A 311 3.99 -25.26 10.85
CA TYR A 311 4.47 -25.42 9.48
C TYR A 311 4.53 -26.91 9.06
N SER A 312 4.71 -27.14 7.75
CA SER A 312 4.93 -28.49 7.21
C SER A 312 6.40 -28.87 7.43
N LEU A 313 6.63 -30.06 8.01
CA LEU A 313 7.97 -30.63 8.15
C LEU A 313 8.59 -30.84 6.77
N GLU A 314 8.00 -31.72 5.98
CA GLU A 314 8.42 -32.11 4.63
C GLU A 314 8.60 -30.92 3.66
N ARG A 315 7.68 -29.96 3.65
CA ARG A 315 7.63 -28.90 2.62
C ARG A 315 8.24 -27.57 3.05
N ARG A 316 8.68 -27.41 4.31
CA ARG A 316 9.12 -26.09 4.81
C ARG A 316 10.14 -26.10 5.93
N LEU A 317 10.04 -26.98 6.93
CA LEU A 317 11.04 -27.02 8.02
C LEU A 317 12.29 -27.76 7.55
N LEU A 318 12.14 -28.98 7.03
CA LEU A 318 13.24 -29.84 6.61
C LEU A 318 14.02 -29.32 5.38
N PRO A 319 13.39 -28.89 4.26
CA PRO A 319 14.11 -28.35 3.10
C PRO A 319 14.94 -27.11 3.46
N ARG A 320 14.39 -26.23 4.31
CA ARG A 320 15.05 -25.00 4.72
C ARG A 320 16.16 -25.26 5.73
N HIS A 321 15.97 -26.15 6.70
CA HIS A 321 17.07 -26.57 7.58
C HIS A 321 18.24 -27.18 6.79
N ARG A 322 17.95 -28.08 5.83
CA ARG A 322 18.96 -28.67 4.92
C ARG A 322 19.75 -27.60 4.18
N LEU A 323 19.06 -26.63 3.53
CA LEU A 323 19.73 -25.54 2.82
C LEU A 323 20.54 -24.63 3.75
N LEU A 324 20.02 -24.27 4.92
CA LEU A 324 20.74 -23.41 5.87
C LEU A 324 21.98 -24.09 6.44
N ARG A 325 21.90 -25.39 6.75
CA ARG A 325 23.06 -26.20 7.17
C ARG A 325 24.10 -26.30 6.04
N PHE A 326 23.67 -26.46 4.79
CA PHE A 326 24.57 -26.44 3.63
C PHE A 326 25.27 -25.08 3.45
N LEU A 327 24.54 -23.97 3.52
CA LEU A 327 25.11 -22.62 3.41
C LEU A 327 26.04 -22.29 4.58
N SER A 328 25.69 -22.69 5.81
CA SER A 328 26.55 -22.59 6.99
C SER A 328 27.86 -23.38 6.83
N ALA A 329 27.79 -24.64 6.39
CA ALA A 329 28.95 -25.48 6.11
C ALA A 329 29.81 -25.00 4.92
N LYS A 330 29.34 -24.01 4.15
CA LYS A 330 30.09 -23.31 3.10
C LYS A 330 30.53 -21.89 3.50
N GLY A 331 30.31 -21.47 4.75
CA GLY A 331 30.66 -20.13 5.23
C GLY A 331 29.83 -18.99 4.61
N LEU A 332 28.71 -19.30 3.95
CA LEU A 332 27.89 -18.32 3.20
C LEU A 332 26.77 -17.67 4.05
N LEU A 333 26.89 -17.68 5.37
CA LEU A 333 25.94 -17.06 6.29
C LEU A 333 26.67 -16.15 7.29
N ASP A 334 26.47 -14.83 7.14
CA ASP A 334 27.00 -13.83 8.08
C ASP A 334 26.30 -13.92 9.44
N GLY A 335 26.97 -14.55 10.41
CA GLY A 335 26.57 -14.57 11.83
C GLY A 335 25.41 -15.52 12.17
N GLU A 336 24.96 -15.43 13.43
CA GLU A 336 23.92 -16.30 13.99
C GLU A 336 22.54 -16.06 13.37
N LEU A 337 22.24 -16.80 12.30
CA LEU A 337 20.95 -16.72 11.63
C LEU A 337 19.85 -17.44 12.44
N ASP A 338 19.06 -16.66 13.16
CA ASP A 338 17.83 -17.08 13.82
C ASP A 338 16.94 -17.98 12.93
N PHE A 339 16.83 -19.27 13.29
CA PHE A 339 16.15 -20.28 12.47
C PHE A 339 14.69 -19.92 12.17
N TYR A 340 13.96 -19.43 13.18
CA TYR A 340 12.58 -18.95 13.02
C TYR A 340 12.47 -17.90 11.91
N SER A 341 13.36 -16.90 11.89
CA SER A 341 13.39 -15.85 10.89
C SER A 341 13.58 -16.36 9.46
N ALA A 342 14.22 -17.51 9.27
CA ALA A 342 14.34 -18.16 7.96
C ALA A 342 13.11 -19.00 7.59
N VAL A 343 12.56 -19.81 8.51
CA VAL A 343 11.35 -20.61 8.23
C VAL A 343 10.07 -19.77 8.16
N ALA A 344 10.02 -18.59 8.79
CA ALA A 344 8.88 -17.68 8.74
C ALA A 344 8.67 -16.99 7.37
N LEU A 345 9.73 -16.85 6.55
CA LEU A 345 9.64 -16.17 5.25
C LEU A 345 8.66 -16.86 4.28
N THR A 346 7.93 -16.06 3.50
CA THR A 346 7.18 -16.54 2.32
C THR A 346 8.15 -17.12 1.29
N GLU A 347 7.70 -18.11 0.51
CA GLU A 347 8.57 -18.89 -0.38
C GLU A 347 9.43 -18.01 -1.30
N LYS A 348 8.80 -17.04 -1.99
CA LYS A 348 9.52 -16.05 -2.79
C LYS A 348 10.62 -15.34 -1.98
N LYS A 349 10.32 -14.79 -0.80
CA LYS A 349 11.33 -14.07 0.02
C LYS A 349 12.44 -14.99 0.55
N PHE A 350 12.17 -16.28 0.72
CA PHE A 350 13.19 -17.26 1.10
C PHE A 350 14.13 -17.54 -0.08
N LEU A 351 13.59 -17.81 -1.26
CA LEU A 351 14.38 -17.97 -2.50
C LEU A 351 15.17 -16.71 -2.85
N ASP A 352 14.53 -15.53 -2.81
CA ASP A 352 15.15 -14.23 -3.05
C ASP A 352 16.36 -14.00 -2.10
N LYS A 353 16.27 -14.44 -0.83
CA LYS A 353 17.32 -14.20 0.19
C LYS A 353 18.41 -15.28 0.27
N PHE A 354 18.11 -16.55 0.00
CA PHE A 354 19.02 -17.67 0.26
C PHE A 354 19.35 -18.54 -0.96
N VAL A 355 18.73 -18.32 -2.12
CA VAL A 355 19.01 -19.08 -3.35
C VAL A 355 19.46 -18.14 -4.47
N HIS A 356 18.72 -17.06 -4.74
CA HIS A 356 19.06 -16.12 -5.81
C HIS A 356 20.27 -15.23 -5.48
N SER A 357 20.43 -14.84 -4.22
CA SER A 357 21.62 -14.14 -3.71
C SER A 357 22.92 -14.96 -3.89
N CYS A 358 22.87 -16.27 -3.61
CA CYS A 358 24.03 -17.15 -3.61
C CYS A 358 24.41 -17.68 -5.00
N LYS A 359 23.62 -17.41 -6.06
CA LYS A 359 23.90 -17.87 -7.43
C LYS A 359 25.16 -17.28 -8.06
N CYS A 360 25.77 -16.24 -7.46
CA CYS A 360 26.99 -15.62 -7.95
C CYS A 360 28.29 -16.26 -7.39
N SER A 361 28.21 -17.23 -6.48
CA SER A 361 29.39 -17.75 -5.75
C SER A 361 29.58 -19.27 -5.78
N ILE A 362 28.54 -20.07 -6.06
CA ILE A 362 28.63 -21.55 -6.12
C ILE A 362 27.77 -22.09 -7.27
N ALA A 363 28.19 -23.22 -7.86
CA ALA A 363 27.40 -24.02 -8.79
C ALA A 363 26.01 -24.41 -8.23
N ASP A 364 25.02 -23.67 -8.70
CA ASP A 364 23.58 -23.75 -8.49
C ASP A 364 23.02 -24.24 -7.13
N PRO A 365 22.95 -23.38 -6.10
CA PRO A 365 22.19 -23.67 -4.86
C PRO A 365 20.69 -23.91 -5.08
N ALA A 366 20.11 -23.61 -6.26
CA ALA A 366 18.73 -24.00 -6.54
C ALA A 366 18.58 -25.51 -6.72
N ASN A 367 19.60 -26.21 -7.23
CA ASN A 367 19.60 -27.68 -7.31
C ASN A 367 19.68 -28.31 -5.91
N ALA A 368 20.47 -27.74 -5.00
CA ALA A 368 20.52 -28.19 -3.60
C ALA A 368 19.18 -27.98 -2.85
N TYR A 369 18.44 -26.92 -3.16
CA TYR A 369 17.08 -26.74 -2.63
C TYR A 369 16.08 -27.70 -3.30
N ALA A 370 16.15 -27.89 -4.62
CA ALA A 370 15.28 -28.80 -5.36
C ALA A 370 15.45 -30.27 -4.94
N SER A 371 16.69 -30.75 -4.83
CA SER A 371 17.00 -32.10 -4.35
C SER A 371 16.58 -32.32 -2.89
N SER A 372 16.53 -31.26 -2.07
CA SER A 372 16.08 -31.39 -0.67
C SER A 372 14.61 -31.81 -0.49
N PHE A 373 13.79 -31.70 -1.54
CA PHE A 373 12.42 -32.24 -1.62
C PHE A 373 12.36 -33.70 -2.08
N VAL A 374 13.47 -34.26 -2.58
CA VAL A 374 13.63 -35.67 -2.93
C VAL A 374 14.30 -36.39 -1.76
N GLY A 375 13.87 -37.62 -1.47
CA GLY A 375 14.48 -38.46 -0.45
C GLY A 375 15.69 -39.21 -1.00
N ASP A 376 16.84 -38.55 -1.09
CA ASP A 376 18.05 -39.12 -1.70
C ASP A 376 18.90 -39.93 -0.68
N PRO A 377 19.32 -41.18 -0.96
CA PRO A 377 19.76 -42.13 0.07
C PRO A 377 21.30 -42.26 0.22
N ALA A 378 22.01 -41.21 0.64
CA ALA A 378 23.46 -41.28 0.82
C ALA A 378 24.03 -40.50 2.03
N SER A 379 24.37 -41.21 3.11
CA SER A 379 25.49 -40.95 4.07
C SER A 379 25.44 -42.03 5.19
N PRO A 380 26.53 -42.31 5.94
CA PRO A 380 26.94 -43.70 6.19
C PRO A 380 26.33 -44.40 7.41
N ARG A 381 26.29 -45.74 7.34
CA ARG A 381 26.08 -46.67 8.48
C ARG A 381 27.40 -46.94 9.23
N PRO A 382 27.34 -47.49 10.46
CA PRO A 382 27.34 -48.96 10.64
C PRO A 382 26.13 -49.41 11.52
N ILE A 383 25.92 -50.67 11.95
CA ILE A 383 26.68 -51.94 11.79
C ILE A 383 25.74 -53.02 11.14
N ALA A 384 25.43 -54.11 11.84
CA ALA A 384 24.55 -55.23 11.45
C ALA A 384 23.10 -55.04 11.98
N GLY A 385 22.07 -55.81 11.63
CA GLY A 385 21.86 -56.96 10.73
C GLY A 385 20.33 -57.10 10.50
N ILE A 386 19.70 -58.11 9.88
CA ILE A 386 20.10 -59.43 9.35
C ILE A 386 19.33 -59.66 7.99
N PHE A 387 19.79 -60.62 7.18
CA PHE A 387 19.29 -61.08 5.86
C PHE A 387 18.05 -62.06 5.98
N PRO A 388 17.39 -62.62 4.92
CA PRO A 388 17.45 -62.42 3.46
C PRO A 388 16.02 -62.23 2.81
N PRO A 389 15.60 -62.71 1.58
CA PRO A 389 14.53 -62.05 0.79
C PRO A 389 13.34 -63.03 0.47
N PRO A 390 12.73 -63.19 -0.75
CA PRO A 390 13.32 -63.23 -2.10
C PRO A 390 12.69 -62.24 -3.12
N CYS A 391 13.11 -62.32 -4.38
CA CYS A 391 12.61 -61.51 -5.50
C CYS A 391 11.60 -62.29 -6.40
N PRO A 392 11.57 -62.15 -7.75
CA PRO A 392 10.43 -61.54 -8.44
C PRO A 392 9.74 -62.50 -9.43
N LEU A 393 8.80 -62.00 -10.25
CA LEU A 393 8.73 -62.42 -11.66
C LEU A 393 7.99 -61.42 -12.57
N ARG A 394 8.20 -61.57 -13.89
CA ARG A 394 7.67 -60.73 -14.97
C ARG A 394 6.24 -61.13 -15.36
N ARG A 395 5.50 -60.18 -15.96
CA ARG A 395 4.97 -60.42 -17.33
C ARG A 395 4.85 -59.12 -18.13
N LEU A 396 5.29 -59.19 -19.38
CA LEU A 396 4.94 -58.24 -20.43
C LEU A 396 3.54 -58.58 -20.96
N LEU A 397 2.82 -57.58 -21.47
CA LEU A 397 2.11 -57.69 -22.73
C LEU A 397 1.90 -56.29 -23.31
N SER A 398 2.00 -56.17 -24.64
CA SER A 398 1.62 -54.98 -25.39
C SER A 398 0.37 -55.33 -26.20
N THR A 399 -0.62 -54.45 -26.20
CA THR A 399 -1.76 -54.48 -27.11
C THR A 399 -2.13 -53.05 -27.52
N THR A 400 -2.68 -52.91 -28.73
CA THR A 400 -2.95 -51.63 -29.39
C THR A 400 -4.44 -51.34 -29.49
N ALA A 401 -4.76 -50.05 -29.67
CA ALA A 401 -6.09 -49.48 -29.93
C ALA A 401 -7.11 -49.53 -28.75
N PRO A 402 -8.18 -48.70 -28.79
CA PRO A 402 -8.46 -47.61 -29.71
C PRO A 402 -8.21 -46.21 -29.12
N VAL A 403 -8.12 -45.20 -29.99
CA VAL A 403 -8.11 -43.78 -29.56
C VAL A 403 -9.54 -43.37 -29.19
N SER A 404 -9.83 -43.24 -27.90
CA SER A 404 -10.99 -42.48 -27.45
C SER A 404 -10.73 -40.97 -27.66
N PRO A 405 -11.77 -40.17 -27.94
CA PRO A 405 -11.60 -38.72 -28.03
C PRO A 405 -11.12 -38.19 -26.67
N LYS A 406 -9.92 -37.60 -26.63
CA LYS A 406 -9.32 -37.08 -25.38
C LYS A 406 -10.34 -36.22 -24.64
N PRO A 407 -10.68 -36.53 -23.37
CA PRO A 407 -11.57 -35.67 -22.60
C PRO A 407 -10.95 -34.28 -22.48
N PHE A 408 -11.76 -33.24 -22.65
CA PHE A 408 -11.30 -31.86 -22.75
C PHE A 408 -10.38 -31.47 -21.57
N ALA A 409 -9.08 -31.38 -21.84
CA ALA A 409 -8.05 -31.13 -20.84
C ALA A 409 -8.04 -29.63 -20.47
N VAL A 410 -8.90 -29.27 -19.51
CA VAL A 410 -9.08 -27.88 -19.03
C VAL A 410 -7.74 -27.22 -18.68
N ASP A 411 -6.81 -27.96 -18.06
CA ASP A 411 -5.47 -27.45 -17.73
C ASP A 411 -4.61 -27.15 -18.97
N GLU A 412 -4.64 -28.02 -20.00
CA GLU A 412 -3.90 -27.79 -21.25
C GLU A 412 -4.49 -26.60 -22.01
N TYR A 413 -5.82 -26.50 -22.11
CA TYR A 413 -6.52 -25.36 -22.72
C TYR A 413 -6.25 -24.04 -21.98
N LEU A 414 -6.22 -24.04 -20.64
CA LEU A 414 -5.91 -22.85 -19.86
C LEU A 414 -4.46 -22.37 -20.06
N VAL A 415 -3.52 -23.30 -20.29
CA VAL A 415 -2.12 -22.94 -20.62
C VAL A 415 -2.00 -22.47 -22.07
N ALA A 416 -2.50 -23.24 -23.04
CA ALA A 416 -2.31 -23.01 -24.46
C ALA A 416 -3.18 -21.86 -25.02
N THR A 417 -4.48 -21.83 -24.68
CA THR A 417 -5.45 -20.88 -25.25
C THR A 417 -5.59 -19.61 -24.40
N CYS A 418 -5.55 -19.76 -23.07
CA CYS A 418 -5.70 -18.64 -22.14
C CYS A 418 -4.38 -18.06 -21.60
N GLY A 419 -3.22 -18.69 -21.88
CA GLY A 419 -1.91 -18.17 -21.49
C GLY A 419 -1.57 -18.23 -19.99
N LEU A 420 -2.23 -19.09 -19.21
CA LEU A 420 -1.93 -19.25 -17.78
C LEU A 420 -0.63 -20.07 -17.58
N THR A 421 0.16 -19.73 -16.56
CA THR A 421 1.21 -20.66 -16.10
C THR A 421 0.57 -21.96 -15.56
N ARG A 422 1.28 -23.09 -15.65
CA ARG A 422 0.76 -24.40 -15.15
C ARG A 422 0.24 -24.34 -13.70
N ALA A 423 0.89 -23.56 -12.83
CA ALA A 423 0.46 -23.36 -11.45
C ALA A 423 -0.80 -22.49 -11.29
N GLN A 424 -1.08 -21.58 -12.23
CA GLN A 424 -2.36 -20.85 -12.30
C GLN A 424 -3.45 -21.71 -12.92
N ALA A 425 -3.14 -22.48 -13.96
CA ALA A 425 -4.07 -23.38 -14.64
C ALA A 425 -4.66 -24.42 -13.69
N ALA A 426 -3.83 -25.15 -12.93
CA ALA A 426 -4.27 -26.12 -11.93
C ALA A 426 -5.21 -25.51 -10.85
N LYS A 427 -4.96 -24.25 -10.46
CA LYS A 427 -5.79 -23.50 -9.50
C LYS A 427 -7.07 -22.91 -10.12
N ALA A 428 -7.19 -22.96 -11.45
CA ALA A 428 -8.33 -22.49 -12.22
C ALA A 428 -9.23 -23.66 -12.66
N SER A 429 -8.66 -24.80 -13.06
CA SER A 429 -9.37 -26.05 -13.35
C SER A 429 -10.15 -26.58 -12.13
N GLU A 430 -9.59 -26.48 -10.92
CA GLU A 430 -10.30 -26.69 -9.63
C GLU A 430 -11.67 -25.97 -9.55
N LYS A 431 -11.82 -24.82 -10.22
CA LYS A 431 -13.05 -24.00 -10.20
C LYS A 431 -13.93 -24.19 -11.44
N LEU A 432 -13.44 -24.95 -12.42
CA LEU A 432 -13.97 -25.16 -13.77
C LEU A 432 -14.31 -26.63 -14.08
N SER A 433 -14.35 -27.50 -13.06
CA SER A 433 -14.69 -28.94 -13.10
C SER A 433 -15.92 -29.35 -13.93
N ASN A 434 -16.78 -28.40 -14.27
CA ASN A 434 -18.03 -28.61 -15.00
C ASN A 434 -17.86 -28.48 -16.52
N LEU A 435 -16.73 -27.97 -16.99
CA LEU A 435 -16.55 -27.48 -18.35
C LEU A 435 -15.97 -28.60 -19.23
N ARG A 436 -16.79 -29.07 -20.18
CA ARG A 436 -16.53 -30.29 -20.98
C ARG A 436 -16.25 -30.03 -22.47
N SER A 437 -16.32 -28.78 -22.92
CA SER A 437 -16.14 -28.37 -24.31
C SER A 437 -15.57 -26.94 -24.37
N PRO A 438 -14.67 -26.61 -25.33
CA PRO A 438 -14.13 -25.27 -25.50
C PRO A 438 -15.15 -24.25 -26.05
N SER A 439 -16.31 -24.67 -26.57
CA SER A 439 -17.25 -23.77 -27.28
C SER A 439 -17.67 -22.52 -26.51
N ASN A 440 -18.01 -22.65 -25.21
CA ASN A 440 -18.37 -21.49 -24.37
C ASN A 440 -17.15 -20.65 -23.96
N PRO A 441 -16.03 -21.25 -23.50
CA PRO A 441 -14.76 -20.53 -23.37
C PRO A 441 -14.37 -19.72 -24.60
N ASP A 442 -14.39 -20.30 -25.80
CA ASP A 442 -13.95 -19.62 -27.02
C ASP A 442 -14.86 -18.45 -27.38
N ALA A 443 -16.18 -18.59 -27.23
CA ALA A 443 -17.13 -17.47 -27.38
C ALA A 443 -16.87 -16.35 -26.37
N VAL A 444 -16.56 -16.69 -25.11
CA VAL A 444 -16.14 -15.71 -24.09
C VAL A 444 -14.79 -15.08 -24.44
N LEU A 445 -13.82 -15.85 -24.93
CA LEU A 445 -12.50 -15.35 -25.32
C LEU A 445 -12.55 -14.44 -26.54
N ALA A 446 -13.44 -14.70 -27.50
CA ALA A 446 -13.74 -13.81 -28.61
C ALA A 446 -14.29 -12.48 -28.09
N PHE A 447 -15.39 -12.52 -27.32
CA PHE A 447 -16.00 -11.34 -26.71
C PHE A 447 -15.03 -10.51 -25.83
N LEU A 448 -14.12 -11.16 -25.10
CA LEU A 448 -13.06 -10.48 -24.34
C LEU A 448 -12.00 -9.84 -25.25
N SER A 449 -11.72 -10.43 -26.41
CA SER A 449 -10.85 -9.84 -27.43
C SER A 449 -11.51 -8.60 -28.07
N ASP A 450 -12.81 -8.68 -28.38
CA ASP A 450 -13.64 -7.58 -28.93
C ASP A 450 -13.84 -6.40 -27.96
N LEU A 451 -13.65 -6.66 -26.65
CA LEU A 451 -13.56 -5.64 -25.60
C LEU A 451 -12.21 -4.92 -25.56
N GLY A 452 -11.20 -5.43 -26.27
CA GLY A 452 -9.84 -4.88 -26.30
C GLY A 452 -8.88 -5.50 -25.28
N LEU A 453 -9.11 -6.74 -24.81
CA LEU A 453 -8.07 -7.49 -24.07
C LEU A 453 -7.14 -8.20 -25.06
N SER A 454 -5.95 -7.63 -25.28
CA SER A 454 -4.89 -8.27 -26.05
C SER A 454 -4.42 -9.58 -25.41
N ARG A 455 -4.35 -10.65 -26.22
CA ARG A 455 -3.63 -11.89 -25.88
C ARG A 455 -2.11 -11.63 -25.87
N PRO A 456 -1.32 -12.32 -25.02
CA PRO A 456 -1.75 -13.30 -24.02
C PRO A 456 -2.19 -12.65 -22.69
N ASP A 457 -1.41 -11.68 -22.20
CA ASP A 457 -1.39 -11.29 -20.78
C ASP A 457 -2.71 -10.72 -20.24
N GLY A 458 -3.46 -9.97 -21.06
CA GLY A 458 -4.72 -9.35 -20.62
C GLY A 458 -5.79 -10.39 -20.30
N ILE A 459 -5.92 -11.39 -21.18
CA ILE A 459 -6.84 -12.52 -21.01
C ILE A 459 -6.34 -13.44 -19.89
N ALA A 460 -5.03 -13.76 -19.85
CA ALA A 460 -4.45 -14.58 -18.79
C ALA A 460 -4.70 -13.99 -17.39
N ALA A 461 -4.57 -12.67 -17.24
CA ALA A 461 -4.85 -11.96 -15.98
C ALA A 461 -6.35 -11.97 -15.62
N ALA A 462 -7.25 -11.78 -16.59
CA ALA A 462 -8.69 -11.83 -16.34
C ALA A 462 -9.17 -13.23 -15.93
N VAL A 463 -8.73 -14.26 -16.65
CA VAL A 463 -9.06 -15.67 -16.37
C VAL A 463 -8.43 -16.14 -15.05
N ALA A 464 -7.21 -15.70 -14.70
CA ALA A 464 -6.61 -15.99 -13.40
C ALA A 464 -7.36 -15.30 -12.23
N ALA A 465 -7.96 -14.13 -12.45
CA ALA A 465 -8.70 -13.38 -11.43
C ALA A 465 -10.08 -14.00 -11.12
N ASP A 466 -10.84 -14.43 -12.13
CA ASP A 466 -12.01 -15.31 -11.95
C ASP A 466 -12.16 -16.31 -13.10
N PRO A 467 -11.67 -17.56 -12.95
CA PRO A 467 -11.77 -18.59 -13.98
C PRO A 467 -13.20 -18.84 -14.47
N ARG A 468 -14.20 -18.64 -13.59
CA ARG A 468 -15.63 -18.83 -13.91
C ARG A 468 -16.19 -17.78 -14.87
N LEU A 469 -15.38 -16.82 -15.32
CA LEU A 469 -15.66 -15.97 -16.47
C LEU A 469 -15.89 -16.83 -17.74
N LEU A 470 -15.12 -17.89 -17.94
CA LEU A 470 -15.25 -18.83 -19.07
C LEU A 470 -16.54 -19.70 -19.02
N CYS A 471 -17.28 -19.65 -17.91
CA CYS A 471 -18.59 -20.27 -17.72
C CYS A 471 -19.76 -19.26 -17.80
N ALA A 472 -19.50 -17.98 -18.08
CA ALA A 472 -20.57 -17.00 -18.24
C ALA A 472 -21.15 -17.09 -19.65
N ASP A 473 -22.46 -16.84 -19.77
CA ASP A 473 -23.09 -16.62 -21.06
C ASP A 473 -22.75 -15.21 -21.58
N VAL A 474 -22.44 -15.13 -22.88
CA VAL A 474 -22.01 -13.88 -23.52
C VAL A 474 -23.20 -12.93 -23.66
N GLY A 475 -24.37 -13.39 -24.11
CA GLY A 475 -25.51 -12.52 -24.44
C GLY A 475 -26.23 -11.97 -23.20
N SER A 476 -26.80 -12.86 -22.38
CA SER A 476 -27.62 -12.46 -21.22
C SER A 476 -26.82 -11.91 -20.04
N SER A 477 -25.52 -12.24 -19.96
CA SER A 477 -24.65 -11.91 -18.83
C SER A 477 -23.56 -10.92 -19.19
N LEU A 478 -22.62 -11.27 -20.09
CA LEU A 478 -21.42 -10.45 -20.27
C LEU A 478 -21.69 -9.16 -21.07
N ALA A 479 -22.40 -9.24 -22.21
CA ALA A 479 -22.80 -8.08 -23.00
C ALA A 479 -23.59 -7.09 -22.14
N ARG A 480 -24.68 -7.55 -21.51
CA ARG A 480 -25.49 -6.75 -20.60
C ARG A 480 -24.67 -6.04 -19.49
N ARG A 481 -23.66 -6.70 -18.90
CA ARG A 481 -22.78 -6.07 -17.88
C ARG A 481 -21.84 -5.03 -18.49
N VAL A 482 -21.38 -5.23 -19.73
CA VAL A 482 -20.62 -4.22 -20.48
C VAL A 482 -21.49 -3.01 -20.78
N ASP A 483 -22.75 -3.20 -21.18
CA ASP A 483 -23.68 -2.12 -21.50
C ASP A 483 -24.11 -1.34 -20.25
N GLU A 484 -24.39 -2.03 -19.13
CA GLU A 484 -24.63 -1.43 -17.81
C GLU A 484 -23.41 -0.62 -17.30
N LEU A 485 -22.19 -0.95 -17.74
CA LEU A 485 -20.97 -0.17 -17.45
C LEU A 485 -20.75 0.96 -18.46
N GLY A 486 -21.12 0.77 -19.73
CA GLY A 486 -21.12 1.80 -20.76
C GLY A 486 -22.08 2.95 -20.43
N GLY A 487 -23.23 2.64 -19.84
CA GLY A 487 -24.18 3.62 -19.30
C GLY A 487 -23.64 4.47 -18.15
N LEU A 488 -22.49 4.11 -17.55
CA LEU A 488 -21.74 4.93 -16.60
C LEU A 488 -20.65 5.79 -17.26
N GLY A 489 -20.60 5.85 -18.59
CA GLY A 489 -19.59 6.57 -19.36
C GLY A 489 -18.23 5.87 -19.46
N LEU A 490 -18.16 4.56 -19.18
CA LEU A 490 -16.91 3.78 -19.29
C LEU A 490 -16.70 3.26 -20.71
N SER A 491 -15.52 3.50 -21.29
CA SER A 491 -15.15 2.93 -22.59
C SER A 491 -14.92 1.41 -22.50
N ARG A 492 -15.06 0.69 -23.63
CA ARG A 492 -14.70 -0.75 -23.70
C ARG A 492 -13.29 -1.02 -23.17
N SER A 493 -12.31 -0.18 -23.52
CA SER A 493 -10.93 -0.27 -23.02
C SER A 493 -10.77 0.00 -21.51
N GLN A 494 -11.65 0.80 -20.90
CA GLN A 494 -11.70 0.97 -19.44
C GLN A 494 -12.33 -0.24 -18.75
N ILE A 495 -13.38 -0.83 -19.35
CA ILE A 495 -14.04 -2.05 -18.87
C ILE A 495 -13.07 -3.25 -18.95
N ALA A 496 -12.34 -3.41 -20.07
CA ALA A 496 -11.27 -4.39 -20.22
C ALA A 496 -10.20 -4.26 -19.11
N ARG A 497 -9.75 -3.03 -18.81
CA ARG A 497 -8.79 -2.76 -17.72
C ARG A 497 -9.34 -3.00 -16.31
N LEU A 498 -10.66 -3.10 -16.14
CA LEU A 498 -11.32 -3.42 -14.88
C LEU A 498 -11.42 -4.93 -14.63
N LEU A 499 -11.63 -5.75 -15.67
CA LEU A 499 -11.87 -7.20 -15.56
C LEU A 499 -10.88 -7.93 -14.61
N PRO A 500 -9.54 -7.80 -14.77
CA PRO A 500 -8.57 -8.46 -13.90
C PRO A 500 -8.56 -7.95 -12.44
N LEU A 501 -9.15 -6.79 -12.16
CA LEU A 501 -9.20 -6.18 -10.83
C LEU A 501 -10.54 -6.39 -10.11
N ALA A 502 -11.63 -6.51 -10.87
CA ALA A 502 -12.96 -6.83 -10.33
C ALA A 502 -13.12 -8.34 -10.06
N GLY A 503 -12.51 -9.19 -10.89
CA GLY A 503 -12.59 -10.66 -10.77
C GLY A 503 -14.03 -11.13 -10.60
N ARG A 504 -14.32 -11.85 -9.51
CA ARG A 504 -15.68 -12.36 -9.20
C ARG A 504 -16.77 -11.29 -9.11
N CYS A 505 -16.41 -10.02 -8.90
CA CYS A 505 -17.39 -8.94 -8.85
C CYS A 505 -17.85 -8.49 -10.24
N PHE A 506 -17.09 -8.80 -11.31
CA PHE A 506 -17.47 -8.47 -12.69
C PHE A 506 -18.79 -9.12 -13.12
N ARG A 507 -19.05 -10.33 -12.64
CA ARG A 507 -20.30 -11.07 -12.91
C ARG A 507 -21.47 -10.66 -12.00
N SER A 508 -21.30 -9.68 -11.11
CA SER A 508 -22.37 -9.18 -10.23
C SER A 508 -23.13 -8.02 -10.87
N SER A 509 -24.47 -8.08 -10.86
CA SER A 509 -25.34 -6.94 -11.22
C SER A 509 -25.07 -5.69 -10.37
N SER A 510 -24.60 -5.86 -9.13
CA SER A 510 -24.27 -4.74 -8.25
C SER A 510 -22.99 -3.99 -8.62
N LEU A 511 -22.22 -4.44 -9.63
CA LEU A 511 -20.97 -3.78 -10.02
C LEU A 511 -21.19 -2.34 -10.49
N ALA A 512 -22.18 -2.11 -11.36
CA ALA A 512 -22.48 -0.77 -11.88
C ALA A 512 -22.81 0.20 -10.73
N THR A 513 -23.73 -0.18 -9.84
CA THR A 513 -24.11 0.60 -8.65
C THR A 513 -22.91 0.90 -7.74
N ARG A 514 -22.01 -0.07 -7.55
CA ARG A 514 -20.79 0.09 -6.72
C ARG A 514 -19.78 1.04 -7.38
N LEU A 515 -19.59 0.97 -8.69
CA LEU A 515 -18.72 1.91 -9.40
C LEU A 515 -19.31 3.32 -9.44
N ALA A 516 -20.61 3.47 -9.65
CA ALA A 516 -21.32 4.75 -9.60
C ALA A 516 -21.16 5.43 -8.22
N PHE A 517 -21.23 4.66 -7.12
CA PHE A 517 -20.93 5.14 -5.78
C PHE A 517 -19.47 5.55 -5.58
N TRP A 518 -18.51 4.74 -6.03
CA TRP A 518 -17.08 5.04 -5.87
C TRP A 518 -16.56 6.15 -6.81
N HIS A 519 -17.27 6.48 -7.89
CA HIS A 519 -16.87 7.50 -8.86
C HIS A 519 -16.70 8.91 -8.28
N PRO A 520 -17.70 9.52 -7.60
CA PRO A 520 -17.51 10.82 -6.94
C PRO A 520 -16.49 10.76 -5.79
N VAL A 521 -16.36 9.62 -5.10
CA VAL A 521 -15.43 9.45 -3.96
C VAL A 521 -13.97 9.50 -4.42
N PHE A 522 -13.62 8.82 -5.51
CA PHE A 522 -12.24 8.80 -6.04
C PHE A 522 -11.98 9.83 -7.15
N GLY A 523 -13.01 10.53 -7.63
CA GLY A 523 -12.96 11.62 -8.61
C GLY A 523 -12.53 11.24 -10.03
N SER A 524 -12.07 10.01 -10.26
CA SER A 524 -11.78 9.47 -11.60
C SER A 524 -11.65 7.95 -11.58
N PHE A 525 -12.01 7.31 -12.70
CA PHE A 525 -11.85 5.87 -12.90
C PHE A 525 -10.39 5.39 -12.71
N GLU A 526 -9.39 6.17 -13.13
CA GLU A 526 -7.97 5.87 -12.90
C GLU A 526 -7.60 5.77 -11.41
N ASN A 527 -8.27 6.55 -10.54
CA ASN A 527 -8.07 6.44 -9.10
C ASN A 527 -8.79 5.22 -8.52
N ILE A 528 -9.95 4.83 -9.05
CA ILE A 528 -10.62 3.57 -8.72
C ILE A 528 -9.71 2.38 -9.07
N LEU A 529 -9.16 2.31 -10.30
CA LEU A 529 -8.26 1.23 -10.71
C LEU A 529 -7.02 1.12 -9.80
N LYS A 530 -6.43 2.26 -9.36
CA LYS A 530 -5.34 2.26 -8.37
C LYS A 530 -5.81 1.73 -7.01
N ALA A 531 -6.99 2.15 -6.53
CA ALA A 531 -7.55 1.72 -5.26
C ALA A 531 -7.84 0.21 -5.26
N LEU A 532 -8.39 -0.33 -6.35
CA LEU A 532 -8.67 -1.77 -6.53
C LEU A 532 -7.41 -2.62 -6.53
N LYS A 533 -6.31 -2.14 -7.16
CA LYS A 533 -4.99 -2.81 -7.08
C LYS A 533 -4.45 -2.95 -5.65
N MET A 534 -4.89 -2.11 -4.71
CA MET A 534 -4.47 -2.14 -3.29
C MET A 534 -5.51 -2.75 -2.34
N ASN A 535 -6.79 -2.69 -2.74
CA ASN A 535 -7.93 -3.23 -2.03
C ASN A 535 -9.04 -3.70 -2.98
N ALA A 536 -8.95 -4.95 -3.46
CA ALA A 536 -10.00 -5.57 -4.28
C ALA A 536 -11.36 -5.71 -3.55
N ALA A 537 -11.40 -5.54 -2.22
CA ALA A 537 -12.64 -5.62 -1.45
C ALA A 537 -13.59 -4.43 -1.69
N LEU A 538 -13.15 -3.32 -2.30
CA LEU A 538 -14.02 -2.15 -2.58
C LEU A 538 -15.24 -2.48 -3.44
N LEU A 539 -15.15 -3.47 -4.34
CA LEU A 539 -16.28 -3.96 -5.14
C LEU A 539 -16.99 -5.15 -4.48
N GLY A 540 -16.44 -5.69 -3.38
CA GLY A 540 -17.02 -6.79 -2.62
C GLY A 540 -17.84 -6.33 -1.40
N SER A 541 -17.40 -5.27 -0.71
CA SER A 541 -18.01 -4.74 0.51
C SER A 541 -19.46 -4.28 0.32
N ASP A 542 -20.24 -4.38 1.39
CA ASP A 542 -21.56 -3.76 1.52
C ASP A 542 -21.41 -2.22 1.52
N LEU A 543 -22.22 -1.52 0.72
CA LEU A 543 -22.12 -0.06 0.64
C LEU A 543 -22.77 0.62 1.85
N ASP A 544 -23.90 0.09 2.31
CA ASP A 544 -24.77 0.74 3.28
C ASP A 544 -24.41 0.36 4.71
N LYS A 545 -24.01 -0.89 4.94
CA LYS A 545 -23.56 -1.38 6.26
C LYS A 545 -22.09 -1.10 6.57
N VAL A 546 -21.27 -0.79 5.56
CA VAL A 546 -19.81 -0.66 5.72
C VAL A 546 -19.25 0.61 5.07
N ALA A 547 -19.33 0.75 3.73
CA ALA A 547 -18.61 1.81 3.04
C ALA A 547 -19.11 3.23 3.39
N LYS A 548 -20.43 3.47 3.39
CA LYS A 548 -21.05 4.75 3.74
C LYS A 548 -20.79 5.13 5.21
N PRO A 549 -21.03 4.27 6.22
CA PRO A 549 -20.66 4.57 7.61
C PRO A 549 -19.17 4.89 7.79
N ASN A 550 -18.28 4.10 7.17
CA ASN A 550 -16.83 4.34 7.27
C ASN A 550 -16.43 5.69 6.65
N LEU A 551 -16.98 6.06 5.50
CA LEU A 551 -16.71 7.35 4.85
C LEU A 551 -17.23 8.53 5.68
N ALA A 552 -18.44 8.42 6.26
CA ALA A 552 -19.01 9.44 7.13
C ALA A 552 -18.17 9.63 8.41
N PHE A 553 -17.78 8.53 9.06
CA PHE A 553 -16.93 8.58 10.27
C PHE A 553 -15.51 9.08 9.98
N LEU A 554 -14.93 8.73 8.82
CA LEU A 554 -13.64 9.29 8.37
C LEU A 554 -13.73 10.79 8.10
N ALA A 555 -14.82 11.27 7.50
CA ALA A 555 -15.06 12.70 7.31
C ALA A 555 -15.17 13.45 8.66
N GLN A 556 -15.89 12.89 9.63
CA GLN A 556 -15.94 13.40 11.02
C GLN A 556 -14.55 13.45 11.69
N CYS A 557 -13.64 12.54 11.33
CA CYS A 557 -12.25 12.55 11.79
C CYS A 557 -11.33 13.51 11.01
N GLY A 558 -11.85 14.27 10.05
CA GLY A 558 -11.10 15.19 9.18
C GLY A 558 -10.38 14.51 8.01
N ILE A 559 -10.81 13.31 7.60
CA ILE A 559 -10.25 12.56 6.46
C ILE A 559 -11.25 12.57 5.30
N ASN A 560 -11.11 13.56 4.42
CA ASN A 560 -11.94 13.68 3.22
C ASN A 560 -11.50 12.70 2.12
N ALA A 561 -12.44 12.24 1.30
CA ALA A 561 -12.17 11.35 0.17
C ALA A 561 -11.15 11.93 -0.84
N SER A 562 -11.18 13.25 -1.03
CA SER A 562 -10.21 14.02 -1.83
C SER A 562 -8.79 13.96 -1.27
N ASP A 563 -8.59 13.87 0.04
CA ASP A 563 -7.25 13.78 0.64
C ASP A 563 -6.61 12.39 0.47
N VAL A 564 -7.43 11.33 0.38
CA VAL A 564 -6.98 9.96 0.08
C VAL A 564 -6.52 9.81 -1.39
N THR A 565 -6.97 10.68 -2.30
CA THR A 565 -6.47 10.74 -3.69
C THR A 565 -5.35 11.76 -3.90
N ARG A 566 -5.29 12.81 -3.07
CA ARG A 566 -4.30 13.90 -3.14
C ARG A 566 -2.96 13.57 -2.46
N THR A 567 -2.94 12.65 -1.50
CA THR A 567 -1.72 12.29 -0.77
C THR A 567 -0.99 11.11 -1.42
N THR A 568 0.30 11.28 -1.72
CA THR A 568 1.16 10.26 -2.36
C THR A 568 1.59 9.12 -1.39
N LEU A 569 0.73 8.79 -0.43
CA LEU A 569 0.95 7.80 0.63
C LEU A 569 -0.37 7.05 0.90
N SER A 570 -0.41 5.74 1.10
CA SER A 570 0.54 4.66 0.79
C SER A 570 -0.21 3.35 1.09
N LEU A 571 -0.50 2.52 0.08
CA LEU A 571 -0.90 1.09 0.13
C LEU A 571 -2.06 0.61 1.04
N TYR A 572 -2.48 1.36 2.06
CA TYR A 572 -3.32 0.89 3.19
C TYR A 572 -4.55 1.76 3.44
N SER A 573 -4.51 3.06 3.11
CA SER A 573 -5.61 4.02 3.36
C SER A 573 -6.95 3.54 2.77
N CYS A 574 -6.93 2.99 1.56
CA CYS A 574 -8.12 2.47 0.86
C CYS A 574 -8.77 1.23 1.52
N ARG A 575 -8.13 0.63 2.55
CA ARG A 575 -8.70 -0.47 3.34
C ARG A 575 -9.58 0.03 4.48
N LEU A 576 -9.36 1.26 4.97
CA LEU A 576 -10.17 1.88 6.02
C LEU A 576 -11.64 2.06 5.59
N PHE A 577 -11.92 2.11 4.29
CA PHE A 577 -13.28 2.15 3.77
C PHE A 577 -14.03 0.81 3.85
N THR A 578 -13.33 -0.32 3.96
CA THR A 578 -13.91 -1.68 3.85
C THR A 578 -13.70 -2.57 5.07
N VAL A 579 -13.18 -2.02 6.18
CA VAL A 579 -13.13 -2.70 7.48
C VAL A 579 -14.48 -2.58 8.21
N ASN A 580 -14.69 -3.39 9.24
CA ASN A 580 -15.86 -3.23 10.12
C ASN A 580 -15.85 -1.82 10.77
N PRO A 581 -16.96 -1.07 10.80
CA PRO A 581 -17.01 0.26 11.41
C PRO A 581 -16.55 0.32 12.87
N ARG A 582 -16.78 -0.74 13.68
CA ARG A 582 -16.27 -0.82 15.06
C ARG A 582 -14.74 -0.86 15.08
N PHE A 583 -14.13 -1.71 14.26
CA PHE A 583 -12.67 -1.78 14.10
C PHE A 583 -12.06 -0.45 13.64
N LEU A 584 -12.80 0.34 12.85
CA LEU A 584 -12.38 1.67 12.44
C LEU A 584 -12.46 2.69 13.59
N GLN A 585 -13.47 2.61 14.44
CA GLN A 585 -13.58 3.37 15.69
C GLN A 585 -12.44 3.00 16.66
N ASP A 586 -12.19 1.70 16.88
CA ASP A 586 -11.07 1.21 17.69
C ASP A 586 -9.71 1.70 17.14
N ALA A 587 -9.57 1.77 15.82
CA ALA A 587 -8.36 2.24 15.15
C ALA A 587 -8.17 3.76 15.31
N VAL A 588 -9.26 4.54 15.37
CA VAL A 588 -9.23 5.96 15.69
C VAL A 588 -8.87 6.18 17.16
N ALA A 589 -9.49 5.45 18.09
CA ALA A 589 -9.16 5.52 19.51
C ALA A 589 -7.66 5.26 19.77
N ARG A 590 -7.07 4.22 19.15
CA ARG A 590 -5.61 3.96 19.24
C ARG A 590 -4.71 5.06 18.68
N VAL A 591 -5.22 5.98 17.85
CA VAL A 591 -4.46 7.15 17.36
C VAL A 591 -4.58 8.32 18.32
N GLU A 592 -5.72 8.46 18.98
CA GLU A 592 -5.98 9.47 20.01
C GLU A 592 -5.22 9.15 21.31
N GLU A 593 -5.16 7.87 21.70
CA GLU A 593 -4.28 7.34 22.77
C GLU A 593 -2.80 7.67 22.53
N LEU A 594 -2.35 7.67 21.26
CA LEU A 594 -1.00 8.06 20.86
C LEU A 594 -0.83 9.60 20.76
N GLY A 595 -1.74 10.36 21.38
CA GLY A 595 -1.70 11.81 21.47
C GLY A 595 -1.79 12.51 20.12
N VAL A 596 -2.60 12.00 19.20
CA VAL A 596 -2.86 12.60 17.87
C VAL A 596 -4.35 12.81 17.68
N ALA A 597 -4.82 14.03 17.93
CA ALA A 597 -6.23 14.39 17.82
C ALA A 597 -6.75 14.36 16.36
N ARG A 598 -8.06 14.18 16.21
CA ARG A 598 -8.78 14.26 14.92
C ARG A 598 -8.51 15.60 14.22
N GLY A 599 -8.57 15.61 12.89
CA GLY A 599 -8.27 16.80 12.08
C GLY A 599 -6.78 17.20 11.99
N TRP A 600 -5.87 16.64 12.79
CA TRP A 600 -4.43 16.93 12.65
C TRP A 600 -3.90 16.52 11.27
N ARG A 601 -3.01 17.34 10.68
CA ARG A 601 -2.42 17.09 9.35
C ARG A 601 -1.68 15.74 9.23
N THR A 602 -1.28 15.13 10.33
CA THR A 602 -0.65 13.80 10.39
C THR A 602 -1.61 12.66 10.73
N PHE A 603 -2.82 12.94 11.23
CA PHE A 603 -3.78 11.95 11.73
C PHE A 603 -4.04 10.82 10.71
N HIS A 604 -4.30 11.15 9.45
CA HIS A 604 -4.49 10.14 8.38
C HIS A 604 -3.28 9.22 8.15
N ARG A 605 -2.05 9.68 8.43
CA ARG A 605 -0.81 8.89 8.28
C ARG A 605 -0.59 7.97 9.47
N VAL A 606 -0.90 8.45 10.68
CA VAL A 606 -0.83 7.65 11.90
C VAL A 606 -1.93 6.58 11.84
N LEU A 607 -3.18 6.95 11.55
CA LEU A 607 -4.31 6.02 11.38
C LEU A 607 -4.05 4.96 10.30
N SER A 608 -3.67 5.34 9.08
CA SER A 608 -3.36 4.36 8.01
C SER A 608 -2.15 3.47 8.32
N THR A 609 -1.36 3.82 9.33
CA THR A 609 -0.27 3.00 9.87
C THR A 609 -0.74 2.08 11.00
N VAL A 610 -1.29 2.66 12.07
CA VAL A 610 -1.69 2.08 13.36
C VAL A 610 -2.95 1.22 13.29
N ALA A 611 -3.88 1.50 12.37
CA ALA A 611 -5.13 0.74 12.24
C ALA A 611 -4.89 -0.76 12.03
N PHE A 612 -3.79 -1.13 11.36
CA PHE A 612 -3.41 -2.51 11.06
C PHE A 612 -2.23 -3.03 11.90
N LEU A 613 -1.94 -2.37 13.02
CA LEU A 613 -1.03 -2.84 14.07
C LEU A 613 -1.84 -3.17 15.33
N SER A 614 -1.39 -4.18 16.08
CA SER A 614 -1.99 -4.56 17.36
C SER A 614 -1.45 -3.71 18.52
N ARG A 615 -2.18 -3.64 19.65
CA ARG A 615 -1.74 -2.86 20.83
C ARG A 615 -0.40 -3.37 21.35
N GLU A 616 -0.21 -4.68 21.40
CA GLU A 616 1.00 -5.37 21.84
C GLU A 616 2.16 -5.10 20.88
N THR A 617 1.90 -4.98 19.57
CA THR A 617 2.93 -4.60 18.58
C THR A 617 3.42 -3.19 18.84
N ILE A 618 2.52 -2.24 19.10
CA ILE A 618 2.86 -0.84 19.37
C ILE A 618 3.61 -0.71 20.69
N ALA A 619 3.17 -1.39 21.75
CA ALA A 619 3.90 -1.49 23.02
C ALA A 619 5.30 -2.09 22.85
N SER A 620 5.44 -3.16 22.04
CA SER A 620 6.76 -3.75 21.74
C SER A 620 7.69 -2.79 20.99
N LYS A 621 7.14 -1.91 20.14
CA LYS A 621 7.91 -0.84 19.47
C LYS A 621 8.29 0.29 20.41
N MET A 622 7.45 0.59 21.39
CA MET A 622 7.73 1.56 22.45
C MET A 622 8.86 1.04 23.33
N GLN A 623 8.75 -0.19 23.84
CA GLN A 623 9.80 -0.83 24.64
C GLN A 623 11.11 -0.94 23.87
N LEU A 624 11.10 -1.34 22.60
CA LEU A 624 12.34 -1.39 21.80
C LEU A 624 13.05 -0.02 21.69
N LEU A 625 12.31 1.10 21.74
CA LEU A 625 12.89 2.43 21.68
C LEU A 625 13.33 2.92 23.08
N ASP A 626 12.60 2.54 24.12
CA ASP A 626 13.00 2.70 25.53
C ASP A 626 14.32 1.94 25.83
N ASP A 627 14.43 0.67 25.41
CA ASP A 627 15.65 -0.16 25.39
C ASP A 627 16.84 0.45 24.61
N LEU A 628 16.59 1.51 23.83
CA LEU A 628 17.56 2.25 23.02
C LEU A 628 17.76 3.70 23.50
N GLY A 629 17.19 4.06 24.66
CA GLY A 629 17.36 5.36 25.31
C GLY A 629 16.46 6.48 24.77
N PHE A 630 15.34 6.16 24.12
CA PHE A 630 14.33 7.15 23.71
C PHE A 630 13.23 7.27 24.77
N SER A 631 12.89 8.49 25.18
CA SER A 631 11.79 8.74 26.12
C SER A 631 10.41 8.39 25.54
N HIS A 632 9.39 8.29 26.40
CA HIS A 632 8.01 8.16 25.96
C HIS A 632 7.57 9.34 25.05
N ASP A 633 7.99 10.57 25.36
CA ASP A 633 7.71 11.73 24.50
C ASP A 633 8.44 11.65 23.15
N ASP A 634 9.69 11.17 23.12
CA ASP A 634 10.40 10.89 21.88
C ASP A 634 9.65 9.85 21.03
N PHE A 635 9.14 8.78 21.64
CA PHE A 635 8.28 7.80 20.97
C PHE A 635 7.03 8.46 20.36
N LEU A 636 6.33 9.32 21.11
CA LEU A 636 5.19 10.07 20.58
C LEU A 636 5.59 11.01 19.43
N VAL A 637 6.75 11.68 19.49
CA VAL A 637 7.28 12.51 18.39
C VAL A 637 7.64 11.66 17.17
N ILE A 638 8.26 10.50 17.35
CA ILE A 638 8.58 9.51 16.31
C ILE A 638 7.29 9.08 15.59
N VAL A 639 6.26 8.67 16.35
CA VAL A 639 4.96 8.26 15.81
C VAL A 639 4.23 9.42 15.11
N ARG A 640 4.23 10.63 15.69
CA ARG A 640 3.59 11.82 15.10
C ARG A 640 4.23 12.23 13.77
N ARG A 641 5.56 12.12 13.63
CA ARG A 641 6.31 12.61 12.44
C ARG A 641 6.61 11.54 11.38
N ALA A 642 6.86 10.29 11.78
CA ALA A 642 7.17 9.18 10.89
C ALA A 642 6.56 7.86 11.38
N PRO A 643 5.21 7.73 11.42
CA PRO A 643 4.55 6.54 11.95
C PRO A 643 4.97 5.24 11.26
N GLN A 644 5.46 5.31 10.01
CA GLN A 644 6.00 4.16 9.28
C GLN A 644 7.19 3.47 9.96
N VAL A 645 7.86 4.10 10.93
CA VAL A 645 8.91 3.46 11.75
C VAL A 645 8.35 2.24 12.51
N LEU A 646 7.08 2.30 12.97
CA LEU A 646 6.41 1.18 13.63
C LEU A 646 6.25 -0.07 12.74
N ARG A 647 6.43 0.06 11.41
CA ARG A 647 6.35 -1.04 10.43
C ARG A 647 7.71 -1.61 10.02
N LEU A 648 8.82 -1.07 10.54
CA LEU A 648 10.14 -1.63 10.35
C LEU A 648 10.33 -2.86 11.26
N SER A 649 11.22 -3.78 10.90
CA SER A 649 11.62 -4.88 11.79
C SER A 649 12.48 -4.36 12.95
N ASP A 650 12.45 -5.04 14.09
CA ASP A 650 13.13 -4.63 15.32
C ASP A 650 14.65 -4.54 15.10
N GLY A 651 15.24 -5.59 14.52
CA GLY A 651 16.65 -5.62 14.07
C GLY A 651 17.00 -4.70 12.90
N ARG A 652 16.04 -3.92 12.35
CA ARG A 652 16.35 -2.77 11.48
C ARG A 652 16.33 -1.47 12.27
N ILE A 653 15.37 -1.27 13.18
CA ILE A 653 15.33 -0.10 14.07
C ILE A 653 16.62 -0.08 14.91
N ARG A 654 16.90 -1.18 15.61
CA ARG A 654 18.09 -1.39 16.45
C ARG A 654 19.39 -1.04 15.73
N ARG A 655 19.76 -1.76 14.65
CA ARG A 655 20.98 -1.47 13.86
C ARG A 655 21.05 -0.04 13.30
N SER A 656 19.91 0.56 12.94
CA SER A 656 19.90 1.95 12.41
C SER A 656 20.13 2.97 13.52
N VAL A 657 19.57 2.74 14.71
CA VAL A 657 19.79 3.58 15.89
C VAL A 657 21.23 3.43 16.39
N GLU A 658 21.72 2.20 16.56
CA GLU A 658 23.07 1.90 17.04
C GLU A 658 24.13 2.56 16.15
N PHE A 659 23.98 2.49 14.82
CA PHE A 659 24.83 3.21 13.87
C PHE A 659 24.74 4.74 14.02
N LEU A 660 23.53 5.30 14.11
CA LEU A 660 23.34 6.76 14.23
C LEU A 660 23.89 7.31 15.55
N ILE A 661 23.79 6.57 16.66
CA ILE A 661 24.34 6.97 17.95
C ILE A 661 25.86 6.73 17.98
N ARG A 662 26.30 5.48 17.85
CA ARG A 662 27.71 5.09 18.09
C ARG A 662 28.65 5.46 16.95
N ASP A 663 28.25 5.19 15.70
CA ASP A 663 29.17 5.29 14.56
C ASP A 663 29.15 6.69 13.92
N VAL A 664 28.03 7.41 14.04
CA VAL A 664 27.80 8.80 13.56
C VAL A 664 27.89 9.86 14.66
N GLY A 665 27.57 9.54 15.93
CA GLY A 665 27.64 10.49 17.05
C GLY A 665 26.40 11.38 17.21
N LEU A 666 25.19 10.85 17.02
CA LEU A 666 23.94 11.61 17.15
C LEU A 666 23.15 11.23 18.42
N GLU A 667 22.72 12.24 19.17
CA GLU A 667 21.83 12.10 20.33
C GLU A 667 20.45 11.51 19.95
N GLN A 668 19.85 10.77 20.89
CA GLN A 668 18.52 10.19 20.76
C GLN A 668 17.46 11.26 20.44
N CYS A 669 17.49 12.41 21.15
CA CYS A 669 16.57 13.52 20.90
C CYS A 669 16.71 14.09 19.47
N TYR A 670 17.93 14.12 18.90
CA TYR A 670 18.17 14.56 17.52
C TYR A 670 17.51 13.60 16.51
N ILE A 671 17.60 12.29 16.77
CA ILE A 671 17.01 11.23 15.95
C ILE A 671 15.48 11.23 16.09
N ALA A 672 14.94 11.36 17.30
CA ALA A 672 13.52 11.38 17.60
C ALA A 672 12.80 12.56 16.93
N GLN A 673 13.42 13.75 16.95
CA GLN A 673 12.93 14.92 16.24
C GLN A 673 13.02 14.76 14.71
N ARG A 674 13.83 13.82 14.19
CA ARG A 674 14.07 13.59 12.74
C ARG A 674 13.91 12.10 12.37
N PRO A 675 12.76 11.48 12.68
CA PRO A 675 12.60 10.02 12.68
C PRO A 675 12.55 9.40 11.27
N THR A 676 12.45 10.24 10.24
CA THR A 676 12.69 9.87 8.85
C THR A 676 14.11 9.33 8.59
N LEU A 677 15.09 9.58 9.46
CA LEU A 677 16.40 8.92 9.43
C LEU A 677 16.27 7.39 9.43
N LEU A 678 15.47 6.84 10.35
CA LEU A 678 15.24 5.40 10.52
C LEU A 678 14.51 4.77 9.31
N ALA A 679 13.83 5.58 8.49
CA ALA A 679 13.13 5.12 7.30
C ALA A 679 14.06 4.94 6.08
N TYR A 680 15.22 5.59 6.04
CA TYR A 680 16.24 5.36 5.00
C TYR A 680 16.91 3.99 5.15
N SER A 681 17.52 3.46 4.09
CA SER A 681 18.35 2.25 4.21
C SER A 681 19.65 2.61 4.91
N LEU A 682 20.00 1.82 5.92
CA LEU A 682 21.30 1.89 6.58
C LEU A 682 22.39 1.57 5.55
N GLU A 683 22.24 0.42 4.90
CA GLU A 683 23.20 -0.23 4.03
C GLU A 683 23.46 0.54 2.73
N ARG A 684 22.41 1.03 2.04
CA ARG A 684 22.51 1.68 0.73
C ARG A 684 22.50 3.21 0.75
N ARG A 685 22.48 3.85 1.93
CA ARG A 685 22.31 5.31 2.00
C ARG A 685 22.89 6.01 3.23
N LEU A 686 22.68 5.50 4.44
CA LEU A 686 23.26 6.15 5.64
C LEU A 686 24.75 5.85 5.73
N LEU A 687 25.13 4.57 5.62
CA LEU A 687 26.51 4.11 5.74
C LEU A 687 27.41 4.58 4.58
N PRO A 688 27.06 4.41 3.28
CA PRO A 688 27.90 4.89 2.18
C PRO A 688 28.17 6.39 2.23
N ARG A 689 27.16 7.21 2.57
CA ARG A 689 27.30 8.65 2.71
C ARG A 689 28.16 9.02 3.93
N HIS A 690 28.03 8.31 5.04
CA HIS A 690 28.87 8.53 6.22
C HIS A 690 30.34 8.18 5.99
N CYS A 691 30.61 7.05 5.34
CA CYS A 691 31.96 6.64 4.94
C CYS A 691 32.59 7.68 4.01
N LEU A 692 31.87 8.14 2.98
CA LEU A 692 32.33 9.21 2.09
C LEU A 692 32.67 10.50 2.84
N LEU A 693 31.80 10.94 3.76
CA LEU A 693 32.04 12.14 4.58
C LEU A 693 33.26 12.01 5.49
N LYS A 694 33.46 10.83 6.12
CA LYS A 694 34.67 10.58 6.94
C LYS A 694 35.94 10.66 6.09
N VAL A 695 35.93 10.10 4.88
CA VAL A 695 37.07 10.15 3.94
C VAL A 695 37.37 11.58 3.47
N LEU A 696 36.33 12.34 3.11
CA LEU A 696 36.47 13.73 2.66
C LEU A 696 36.93 14.66 3.80
N LYS A 697 36.41 14.48 5.03
CA LYS A 697 36.92 15.21 6.22
C LYS A 697 38.38 14.84 6.52
N ALA A 698 38.74 13.55 6.49
CA ALA A 698 40.10 13.09 6.75
C ALA A 698 41.13 13.60 5.72
N LYS A 699 40.70 13.91 4.48
CA LYS A 699 41.53 14.55 3.45
C LYS A 699 41.49 16.08 3.43
N GLY A 700 40.85 16.73 4.42
CA GLY A 700 40.71 18.20 4.45
C GLY A 700 39.84 18.80 3.35
N LEU A 701 38.99 17.98 2.71
CA LEU A 701 38.14 18.37 1.58
C LEU A 701 36.72 18.82 2.00
N LEU A 702 36.41 18.81 3.31
CA LEU A 702 35.14 19.25 3.87
C LEU A 702 35.31 20.05 5.17
N ASN A 703 35.35 21.37 5.02
CA ASN A 703 35.49 22.33 6.14
C ASN A 703 34.14 22.85 6.67
N CYS A 704 33.00 22.21 6.33
CA CYS A 704 31.66 22.71 6.68
C CYS A 704 30.81 21.70 7.46
N ASP A 705 30.36 22.08 8.66
CA ASP A 705 29.51 21.24 9.52
C ASP A 705 28.05 21.25 9.09
N LEU A 706 27.79 20.39 8.11
CA LEU A 706 26.47 20.10 7.58
C LEU A 706 25.73 19.11 8.49
N SER A 707 24.58 19.54 9.00
CA SER A 707 23.64 18.70 9.76
C SER A 707 23.37 17.36 9.05
N TYR A 708 23.73 16.24 9.68
CA TYR A 708 23.69 14.90 9.09
C TYR A 708 22.33 14.54 8.47
N TYR A 709 21.22 14.99 9.07
CA TYR A 709 19.88 14.84 8.48
C TYR A 709 19.75 15.44 7.07
N CYS A 710 20.33 16.61 6.82
CA CYS A 710 20.27 17.27 5.52
C CYS A 710 21.03 16.45 4.46
N ILE A 711 22.11 15.79 4.87
CA ILE A 711 22.91 14.89 4.04
C ILE A 711 22.12 13.62 3.73
N ALA A 712 21.55 12.96 4.75
CA ALA A 712 20.72 11.76 4.58
C ALA A 712 19.43 12.00 3.77
N ALA A 713 18.84 13.19 3.87
CA ALA A 713 17.60 13.56 3.18
C ALA A 713 17.79 14.00 1.71
N MET A 714 19.01 14.33 1.29
CA MET A 714 19.33 14.82 -0.06
C MET A 714 19.03 13.76 -1.15
N SER A 715 18.49 14.14 -2.31
CA SER A 715 18.35 13.19 -3.44
C SER A 715 19.72 12.65 -3.89
N GLU A 716 19.77 11.54 -4.62
CA GLU A 716 21.03 10.90 -5.00
C GLU A 716 21.84 11.81 -5.92
N ASP A 717 21.24 12.23 -7.03
CA ASP A 717 21.73 13.26 -7.95
C ASP A 717 22.30 14.51 -7.24
N LYS A 718 21.59 15.09 -6.27
CA LYS A 718 22.09 16.26 -5.52
C LYS A 718 23.22 15.94 -4.55
N PHE A 719 23.28 14.73 -4.02
CA PHE A 719 24.36 14.29 -3.16
C PHE A 719 25.63 14.03 -3.97
N VAL A 720 25.51 13.32 -5.10
CA VAL A 720 26.59 13.07 -6.06
C VAL A 720 27.15 14.40 -6.57
N GLN A 721 26.30 15.32 -7.04
CA GLN A 721 26.71 16.65 -7.52
C GLN A 721 27.45 17.51 -6.47
N ARG A 722 27.28 17.26 -5.16
CA ARG A 722 27.86 18.07 -4.09
C ARG A 722 29.03 17.41 -3.35
N PHE A 723 29.11 16.07 -3.33
CA PHE A 723 30.09 15.32 -2.53
C PHE A 723 30.85 14.24 -3.31
N VAL A 724 30.50 13.97 -4.57
CA VAL A 724 31.20 13.00 -5.42
C VAL A 724 31.78 13.69 -6.66
N ASP A 725 30.96 14.37 -7.45
CA ASP A 725 31.39 15.08 -8.66
C ASP A 725 32.52 16.10 -8.45
N PRO A 726 32.53 16.94 -7.38
CA PRO A 726 33.61 17.91 -7.15
C PRO A 726 34.93 17.28 -6.67
N PHE A 727 34.94 15.97 -6.40
CA PHE A 727 36.05 15.28 -5.74
C PHE A 727 36.52 14.00 -6.47
N LYS A 728 35.81 13.51 -7.50
CA LYS A 728 36.19 12.35 -8.30
C LYS A 728 37.56 12.50 -8.97
N ASP A 729 37.91 13.72 -9.38
CA ASP A 729 39.21 14.04 -10.00
C ASP A 729 40.31 14.27 -8.94
N LYS A 730 39.92 14.48 -7.67
CA LYS A 730 40.82 14.63 -6.50
C LYS A 730 41.03 13.32 -5.72
N ILE A 731 40.16 12.33 -5.94
CA ILE A 731 40.24 10.99 -5.37
C ILE A 731 39.84 9.99 -6.46
N GLN A 732 40.83 9.42 -7.14
CA GLN A 732 40.64 8.41 -8.17
C GLN A 732 39.78 7.24 -7.66
N GLY A 733 38.77 6.83 -8.46
CA GLY A 733 37.84 5.75 -8.11
C GLY A 733 36.74 6.10 -7.08
N LEU A 734 36.66 7.35 -6.60
CA LEU A 734 35.67 7.75 -5.58
C LEU A 734 34.22 7.53 -6.02
N ALA A 735 33.91 7.83 -7.28
CA ALA A 735 32.56 7.70 -7.83
C ALA A 735 32.15 6.22 -7.92
N ASP A 736 33.06 5.35 -8.36
CA ASP A 736 32.82 3.92 -8.51
C ASP A 736 32.70 3.23 -7.14
N ALA A 737 33.57 3.58 -6.19
CA ALA A 737 33.53 3.10 -4.82
C ALA A 737 32.24 3.52 -4.09
N TYR A 738 31.78 4.77 -4.26
CA TYR A 738 30.49 5.22 -3.72
C TYR A 738 29.30 4.51 -4.39
N THR A 739 29.37 4.27 -5.70
CA THR A 739 28.30 3.60 -6.46
C THR A 739 28.17 2.13 -6.06
N SER A 740 29.29 1.42 -5.92
CA SER A 740 29.34 0.02 -5.45
C SER A 740 28.87 -0.10 -3.99
N SER A 741 29.23 0.87 -3.14
CA SER A 741 28.72 0.96 -1.77
C SER A 741 27.19 1.17 -1.73
N CYS A 742 26.62 1.84 -2.73
CA CYS A 742 25.18 2.07 -2.85
C CYS A 742 24.43 0.91 -3.54
N SER A 743 25.07 0.13 -4.41
CA SER A 743 24.50 -1.10 -4.98
C SER A 743 24.40 -2.21 -3.92
N GLY A 744 25.41 -2.31 -3.07
CA GLY A 744 25.57 -3.37 -2.07
C GLY A 744 26.38 -4.56 -2.58
N GLU A 745 27.20 -4.37 -3.62
CA GLU A 745 28.13 -5.37 -4.13
C GLU A 745 29.36 -5.45 -3.20
N ALA A 746 29.29 -6.38 -2.25
CA ALA A 746 30.31 -6.53 -1.21
C ALA A 746 31.57 -7.23 -1.73
N ASN A 747 32.51 -6.45 -2.28
CA ASN A 747 33.91 -6.83 -2.41
C ASN A 747 34.79 -5.73 -1.80
N GLY A 748 35.50 -6.07 -0.71
CA GLY A 748 36.55 -5.22 -0.12
C GLY A 748 36.09 -4.07 0.78
N VAL A 749 35.64 -4.37 2.02
CA VAL A 749 35.55 -3.35 3.11
C VAL A 749 36.62 -3.61 4.16
N ARG A 750 37.90 -3.38 3.81
CA ARG A 750 38.98 -3.23 4.80
C ARG A 750 40.19 -2.40 4.34
N SER A 751 39.99 -1.36 3.53
CA SER A 751 40.93 -0.22 3.44
C SER A 751 40.39 0.95 2.60
N LEU A 752 40.46 2.17 3.15
CA LEU A 752 40.72 3.38 2.37
C LEU A 752 41.93 4.05 3.06
N PRO A 753 43.12 4.08 2.42
CA PRO A 753 44.37 4.30 3.13
C PRO A 753 44.61 5.76 3.52
N ALA A 754 45.24 5.95 4.67
CA ALA A 754 45.97 7.15 5.02
C ALA A 754 47.38 7.14 4.39
N SER A 755 47.99 8.31 4.32
CA SER A 755 49.28 8.65 3.69
C SER A 755 50.54 8.23 4.50
N PRO A 756 51.78 8.30 3.95
CA PRO A 756 52.21 8.18 2.53
C PRO A 756 53.55 7.40 2.29
N ARG A 757 53.99 7.31 1.00
CA ARG A 757 55.35 6.94 0.49
C ARG A 757 55.73 5.43 0.51
N PRO A 758 56.72 4.98 -0.30
CA PRO A 758 56.97 5.31 -1.72
C PRO A 758 57.44 4.12 -2.62
N ILE A 759 57.25 4.22 -3.96
CA ILE A 759 58.09 3.59 -5.04
C ILE A 759 58.07 2.02 -5.11
N ALA A 760 58.09 1.30 -6.25
CA ALA A 760 58.32 1.60 -7.67
C ALA A 760 57.43 0.75 -8.63
N GLY A 761 57.31 1.19 -9.89
CA GLY A 761 57.18 0.32 -11.08
C GLY A 761 55.82 -0.33 -11.40
N ILE A 762 55.51 -0.73 -12.65
CA ILE A 762 56.16 -0.50 -13.96
C ILE A 762 55.04 -0.41 -15.04
N PHE A 763 55.22 0.49 -16.02
CA PHE A 763 54.58 0.61 -17.36
C PHE A 763 53.16 0.04 -17.65
N LEU A 764 52.28 0.95 -18.08
CA LEU A 764 51.40 0.74 -19.26
C LEU A 764 52.10 1.33 -20.50
N PRO A 765 51.95 0.73 -21.69
CA PRO A 765 51.12 1.35 -22.75
C PRO A 765 50.52 0.32 -23.76
N PRO A 766 49.89 0.72 -24.89
CA PRO A 766 48.76 1.63 -25.01
C PRO A 766 47.59 1.01 -25.83
N CYS A 767 46.53 1.79 -26.08
CA CYS A 767 45.40 1.39 -26.93
C CYS A 767 45.76 1.28 -28.43
N SER A 768 44.91 0.62 -29.22
CA SER A 768 44.86 0.76 -30.69
C SER A 768 43.42 0.64 -31.20
N LEU A 769 43.16 1.24 -32.38
CA LEU A 769 41.82 1.52 -32.92
C LEU A 769 41.59 0.86 -34.30
N ARG A 770 40.31 0.69 -34.67
CA ARG A 770 39.78 0.16 -35.95
C ARG A 770 39.95 -1.37 -36.09
N ARG A 771 39.23 -2.07 -36.98
CA ARG A 771 38.33 -1.62 -38.07
C ARG A 771 37.02 -2.43 -38.12
N LEU A 772 35.99 -1.80 -38.71
CA LEU A 772 34.71 -2.38 -39.13
C LEU A 772 34.86 -3.68 -39.95
N LEU A 773 33.89 -4.59 -39.85
CA LEU A 773 32.87 -4.78 -40.92
C LEU A 773 31.65 -5.57 -40.43
N SER A 774 30.62 -5.68 -41.28
CA SER A 774 29.26 -6.10 -40.94
C SER A 774 28.87 -7.47 -41.50
N THR A 775 28.08 -8.23 -40.73
CA THR A 775 27.20 -9.29 -41.27
C THR A 775 25.82 -9.22 -40.62
N THR A 776 24.77 -9.29 -41.42
CA THR A 776 23.36 -9.21 -40.99
C THR A 776 22.78 -10.57 -40.61
N ALA A 777 21.97 -10.60 -39.55
CA ALA A 777 21.07 -11.70 -39.21
C ALA A 777 19.70 -11.12 -38.77
N PRO A 778 18.58 -11.82 -38.99
CA PRO A 778 17.25 -11.18 -39.01
C PRO A 778 16.76 -10.71 -37.64
N VAL A 779 16.23 -9.50 -37.61
CA VAL A 779 15.61 -8.89 -36.44
C VAL A 779 14.19 -9.39 -36.27
N SER A 780 13.92 -10.17 -35.23
CA SER A 780 12.56 -10.23 -34.67
C SER A 780 12.24 -8.88 -34.01
N PRO A 781 11.02 -8.33 -34.17
CA PRO A 781 10.72 -6.98 -33.72
C PRO A 781 10.84 -6.89 -32.20
N LYS A 782 11.88 -6.20 -31.70
CA LYS A 782 12.04 -5.89 -30.28
C LYS A 782 10.79 -5.14 -29.81
N PRO A 783 10.13 -5.56 -28.70
CA PRO A 783 8.99 -4.84 -28.17
C PRO A 783 9.39 -3.41 -27.80
N PHE A 784 8.52 -2.44 -28.08
CA PHE A 784 8.82 -1.01 -27.95
C PHE A 784 9.22 -0.63 -26.51
N ALA A 785 10.52 -0.48 -26.29
CA ALA A 785 11.09 -0.13 -25.00
C ALA A 785 10.88 1.37 -24.73
N VAL A 786 9.72 1.71 -24.17
CA VAL A 786 9.30 3.09 -23.85
C VAL A 786 10.38 3.89 -23.09
N GLU A 787 11.13 3.22 -22.20
CA GLU A 787 12.21 3.86 -21.44
C GLU A 787 13.44 4.21 -22.30
N ASP A 788 13.82 3.34 -23.24
CA ASP A 788 14.93 3.59 -24.16
C ASP A 788 14.55 4.68 -25.17
N TYR A 789 13.29 4.67 -25.65
CA TYR A 789 12.73 5.74 -26.48
C TYR A 789 12.72 7.10 -25.77
N LEU A 790 12.39 7.14 -24.46
CA LEU A 790 12.41 8.38 -23.69
C LEU A 790 13.83 8.95 -23.51
N VAL A 791 14.85 8.10 -23.44
CA VAL A 791 16.25 8.57 -23.45
C VAL A 791 16.67 9.03 -24.85
N ALA A 792 16.53 8.16 -25.87
CA ALA A 792 17.10 8.39 -27.20
C ALA A 792 16.29 9.39 -28.05
N GLY A 793 14.96 9.27 -28.06
CA GLY A 793 14.07 10.14 -28.86
C GLY A 793 13.66 11.41 -28.13
N CYS A 794 13.36 11.32 -26.82
CA CYS A 794 12.88 12.47 -26.04
C CYS A 794 13.98 13.23 -25.27
N GLY A 795 15.21 12.69 -25.19
CA GLY A 795 16.34 13.36 -24.54
C GLY A 795 16.27 13.45 -23.01
N LEU A 796 15.55 12.54 -22.34
CA LEU A 796 15.49 12.49 -20.88
C LEU A 796 16.71 11.77 -20.29
N THR A 797 17.11 12.14 -19.07
CA THR A 797 18.06 11.32 -18.29
C THR A 797 17.44 9.95 -17.96
N ARG A 798 18.25 8.91 -17.73
CA ARG A 798 17.70 7.57 -17.44
C ARG A 798 16.79 7.55 -16.20
N ALA A 799 17.13 8.33 -15.17
CA ALA A 799 16.29 8.46 -13.96
C ALA A 799 14.93 9.12 -14.25
N GLU A 800 14.89 10.10 -15.15
CA GLU A 800 13.62 10.69 -15.62
C GLU A 800 12.86 9.73 -16.53
N ALA A 801 13.54 9.00 -17.41
CA ALA A 801 12.95 8.01 -18.30
C ALA A 801 12.25 6.88 -17.52
N VAL A 802 12.88 6.29 -16.49
CA VAL A 802 12.27 5.28 -15.59
C VAL A 802 11.01 5.83 -14.90
N LYS A 803 11.08 7.08 -14.44
CA LYS A 803 9.97 7.78 -13.75
C LYS A 803 8.85 8.17 -14.73
N ALA A 804 9.18 8.33 -16.01
CA ALA A 804 8.26 8.71 -17.07
C ALA A 804 7.58 7.51 -17.72
N SER A 805 8.33 6.45 -18.05
CA SER A 805 7.84 5.20 -18.63
C SER A 805 6.70 4.61 -17.78
N ALA A 806 6.85 4.61 -16.46
CA ALA A 806 5.81 4.19 -15.49
C ALA A 806 4.46 4.93 -15.59
N LYS A 807 4.38 6.09 -16.27
CA LYS A 807 3.12 6.82 -16.54
C LYS A 807 2.51 6.52 -17.92
N ILE A 808 3.31 6.01 -18.85
CA ILE A 808 2.98 5.82 -20.28
C ILE A 808 3.35 4.43 -20.83
N SER A 809 3.49 3.44 -19.94
CA SER A 809 3.83 2.02 -20.23
C SER A 809 2.75 1.23 -21.00
N HIS A 810 1.88 1.92 -21.71
CA HIS A 810 0.83 1.39 -22.57
C HIS A 810 1.01 1.86 -24.03
N LEU A 811 2.00 2.71 -24.30
CA LEU A 811 2.45 3.00 -25.65
C LEU A 811 3.20 1.77 -26.17
N SER A 812 2.79 1.27 -27.33
CA SER A 812 3.41 0.12 -28.02
C SER A 812 4.08 0.53 -29.34
N SER A 813 4.07 1.81 -29.67
CA SER A 813 4.60 2.40 -30.90
C SER A 813 5.13 3.82 -30.61
N PRO A 814 6.20 4.27 -31.28
CA PRO A 814 6.67 5.65 -31.22
C PRO A 814 5.80 6.62 -32.04
N SER A 815 4.91 6.15 -32.92
CA SER A 815 4.24 7.00 -33.92
C SER A 815 3.44 8.19 -33.38
N ASN A 816 2.63 8.01 -32.33
CA ASN A 816 1.93 9.15 -31.68
C ASN A 816 2.90 10.04 -30.86
N PRO A 817 3.80 9.49 -30.03
CA PRO A 817 4.89 10.27 -29.42
C PRO A 817 5.70 11.14 -30.41
N ASP A 818 6.10 10.60 -31.56
CA ASP A 818 6.88 11.32 -32.57
C ASP A 818 6.07 12.45 -33.21
N ALA A 819 4.80 12.20 -33.57
CA ALA A 819 3.89 13.24 -34.06
C ALA A 819 3.68 14.38 -33.05
N VAL A 820 3.61 14.06 -31.75
CA VAL A 820 3.57 15.07 -30.68
C VAL A 820 4.88 15.85 -30.59
N ILE A 821 6.04 15.20 -30.73
CA ILE A 821 7.35 15.88 -30.67
C ILE A 821 7.57 16.78 -31.89
N ALA A 822 7.13 16.37 -33.08
CA ALA A 822 7.11 17.18 -34.28
C ALA A 822 6.25 18.45 -34.06
N PHE A 823 4.98 18.28 -33.71
CA PHE A 823 4.05 19.40 -33.45
C PHE A 823 4.58 20.38 -32.38
N LEU A 824 5.21 19.88 -31.31
CA LEU A 824 5.83 20.73 -30.28
C LEU A 824 7.05 21.50 -30.81
N SER A 825 7.81 20.92 -31.74
CA SER A 825 8.93 21.57 -32.44
C SER A 825 8.42 22.66 -33.40
N ASP A 826 7.36 22.38 -34.16
CA ASP A 826 6.69 23.30 -35.08
C ASP A 826 6.02 24.49 -34.34
N LEU A 827 5.66 24.30 -33.08
CA LEU A 827 5.20 25.36 -32.17
C LEU A 827 6.37 26.24 -31.66
N GLY A 828 7.61 25.96 -32.03
CA GLY A 828 8.80 26.74 -31.68
C GLY A 828 9.46 26.36 -30.35
N LEU A 829 9.28 25.13 -29.85
CA LEU A 829 10.00 24.66 -28.67
C LEU A 829 11.35 24.02 -29.05
N PRO A 830 12.50 24.52 -28.53
CA PRO A 830 13.78 23.82 -28.70
C PRO A 830 13.77 22.52 -27.89
N ARG A 831 14.42 21.46 -28.42
CA ARG A 831 14.46 20.10 -27.84
C ARG A 831 14.61 20.04 -26.30
N PRO A 832 15.52 20.79 -25.64
CA PRO A 832 15.63 20.76 -24.17
C PRO A 832 14.37 21.21 -23.42
N LYS A 833 13.56 22.11 -23.99
CA LYS A 833 12.27 22.52 -23.39
C LYS A 833 11.16 21.49 -23.66
N ILE A 834 11.23 20.77 -24.79
CA ILE A 834 10.36 19.61 -25.07
C ILE A 834 10.67 18.49 -24.07
N ALA A 835 11.95 18.12 -23.91
CA ALA A 835 12.42 17.14 -22.93
C ALA A 835 11.96 17.50 -21.50
N ALA A 836 12.13 18.75 -21.06
CA ALA A 836 11.66 19.22 -19.76
C ALA A 836 10.13 19.17 -19.59
N ALA A 837 9.36 19.43 -20.66
CA ALA A 837 7.91 19.31 -20.64
C ALA A 837 7.46 17.83 -20.55
N ILE A 838 8.14 16.92 -21.28
CA ILE A 838 7.91 15.48 -21.21
C ILE A 838 8.31 14.93 -19.84
N ALA A 839 9.44 15.33 -19.25
CA ALA A 839 9.83 14.93 -17.90
C ALA A 839 8.81 15.39 -16.83
N ALA A 840 8.24 16.59 -17.00
CA ALA A 840 7.18 17.11 -16.13
C ALA A 840 5.86 16.32 -16.28
N ASP A 841 5.35 16.17 -17.51
CA ASP A 841 4.17 15.36 -17.80
C ASP A 841 4.33 14.47 -19.06
N PRO A 842 4.82 13.23 -18.90
CA PRO A 842 5.04 12.27 -19.98
C PRO A 842 3.78 11.93 -20.77
N ARG A 843 2.59 12.12 -20.17
CA ARG A 843 1.31 11.89 -20.84
C ARG A 843 1.02 12.92 -21.94
N LEU A 844 1.87 13.91 -22.15
CA LEU A 844 1.81 14.79 -23.32
C LEU A 844 1.99 13.98 -24.61
N LEU A 845 2.89 12.97 -24.61
CA LEU A 845 3.13 12.04 -25.73
C LEU A 845 1.94 11.11 -26.05
N CYS A 846 0.91 11.09 -25.18
CA CYS A 846 -0.34 10.35 -25.36
C CYS A 846 -1.50 11.23 -25.86
N ALA A 847 -1.25 12.49 -26.21
CA ALA A 847 -2.25 13.36 -26.81
C ALA A 847 -2.37 13.07 -28.31
N ASP A 848 -3.61 12.98 -28.81
CA ASP A 848 -3.91 13.06 -30.23
C ASP A 848 -3.69 14.52 -30.68
N VAL A 849 -2.83 14.71 -31.69
CA VAL A 849 -2.34 16.03 -32.12
C VAL A 849 -3.49 16.91 -32.58
N GLU A 850 -4.33 16.44 -33.52
CA GLU A 850 -5.42 17.24 -34.08
C GLU A 850 -6.53 17.51 -33.05
N LYS A 851 -7.03 16.47 -32.39
CA LYS A 851 -8.20 16.56 -31.50
C LYS A 851 -7.88 17.28 -30.19
N ASN A 852 -6.61 17.37 -29.80
CA ASN A 852 -6.17 18.07 -28.59
C ASN A 852 -5.21 19.22 -28.89
N LEU A 853 -3.98 18.94 -29.34
CA LEU A 853 -2.89 19.92 -29.31
C LEU A 853 -3.12 21.05 -30.31
N ALA A 854 -3.40 20.74 -31.58
CA ALA A 854 -3.75 21.72 -32.60
C ALA A 854 -4.99 22.53 -32.18
N LYS A 855 -6.05 21.84 -31.74
CA LYS A 855 -7.27 22.52 -31.26
C LYS A 855 -7.03 23.45 -30.07
N ARG A 856 -6.24 23.07 -29.05
CA ARG A 856 -5.91 23.98 -27.93
C ARG A 856 -4.91 25.07 -28.32
N VAL A 857 -4.09 24.89 -29.36
CA VAL A 857 -3.27 25.99 -29.90
C VAL A 857 -4.16 27.01 -30.62
N GLY A 858 -5.14 26.55 -31.41
CA GLY A 858 -6.17 27.41 -32.04
C GLY A 858 -6.97 28.20 -31.00
N GLU A 859 -7.63 27.51 -30.06
CA GLU A 859 -8.43 28.12 -28.98
C GLU A 859 -7.64 29.09 -28.07
N LEU A 860 -6.30 29.11 -28.14
CA LEU A 860 -5.45 30.08 -27.46
C LEU A 860 -4.96 31.21 -28.38
N GLY A 861 -4.81 30.96 -29.68
CA GLY A 861 -4.67 31.99 -30.71
C GLY A 861 -5.89 32.90 -30.77
N ASP A 862 -7.09 32.33 -30.63
CA ASP A 862 -8.37 33.05 -30.54
C ASP A 862 -8.44 34.00 -29.32
N LEU A 863 -7.61 33.78 -28.30
CA LEU A 863 -7.43 34.66 -27.14
C LEU A 863 -6.28 35.68 -27.31
N GLY A 864 -5.78 35.85 -28.54
CA GLY A 864 -4.68 36.76 -28.87
C GLY A 864 -3.29 36.29 -28.42
N LEU A 865 -3.11 35.00 -28.08
CA LEU A 865 -1.80 34.48 -27.68
C LEU A 865 -1.01 33.98 -28.88
N SER A 866 0.16 34.57 -29.11
CA SER A 866 1.10 34.12 -30.13
C SER A 866 1.61 32.69 -29.88
N ARG A 867 1.99 31.97 -30.95
CA ARG A 867 2.54 30.60 -30.86
C ARG A 867 3.72 30.50 -29.88
N SER A 868 4.57 31.54 -29.82
CA SER A 868 5.69 31.62 -28.87
C SER A 868 5.27 31.85 -27.42
N GLN A 869 4.17 32.56 -27.15
CA GLN A 869 3.56 32.65 -25.83
C GLN A 869 2.95 31.30 -25.41
N ILE A 870 2.25 30.62 -26.32
CA ILE A 870 1.67 29.29 -26.07
C ILE A 870 2.77 28.25 -25.79
N ALA A 871 3.88 28.28 -26.54
CA ALA A 871 5.07 27.47 -26.28
C ALA A 871 5.63 27.68 -24.86
N ARG A 872 5.67 28.93 -24.36
CA ARG A 872 6.15 29.25 -22.99
C ARG A 872 5.27 28.67 -21.88
N LEU A 873 4.03 28.26 -22.17
CA LEU A 873 3.11 27.64 -21.22
C LEU A 873 3.35 26.14 -21.03
N LEU A 874 3.74 25.42 -22.08
CA LEU A 874 3.84 23.94 -22.09
C LEU A 874 4.75 23.36 -20.98
N PRO A 875 5.97 23.89 -20.72
CA PRO A 875 6.80 23.40 -19.60
C PRO A 875 6.21 23.67 -18.20
N LEU A 876 5.29 24.63 -18.06
CA LEU A 876 4.62 24.93 -16.80
C LEU A 876 3.36 24.08 -16.61
N ALA A 877 2.56 23.94 -17.67
CA ALA A 877 1.16 23.49 -17.61
C ALA A 877 0.77 22.53 -18.76
N GLY A 878 1.70 21.77 -19.34
CA GLY A 878 1.43 20.88 -20.49
C GLY A 878 0.28 19.87 -20.29
N TRP A 879 0.00 19.48 -19.06
CA TRP A 879 -1.16 18.65 -18.71
C TRP A 879 -2.52 19.30 -19.03
N CYS A 880 -2.59 20.64 -19.11
CA CYS A 880 -3.80 21.37 -19.47
C CYS A 880 -4.13 21.26 -20.98
N PHE A 881 -3.16 20.99 -21.85
CA PHE A 881 -3.38 20.90 -23.30
C PHE A 881 -4.20 19.66 -23.72
N ARG A 882 -4.44 18.74 -22.78
CA ARG A 882 -5.41 17.63 -22.91
C ARG A 882 -6.78 17.95 -22.30
N SER A 883 -7.07 19.21 -21.97
CA SER A 883 -8.33 19.63 -21.34
C SER A 883 -8.95 20.80 -22.08
N SER A 884 -10.26 20.72 -22.31
CA SER A 884 -11.04 21.80 -22.93
C SER A 884 -11.18 23.05 -22.08
N SER A 885 -10.93 22.98 -20.76
CA SER A 885 -11.00 24.16 -19.90
C SER A 885 -9.77 25.08 -19.98
N LEU A 886 -8.75 24.76 -20.79
CA LEU A 886 -7.51 25.55 -20.86
C LEU A 886 -7.77 26.97 -21.36
N ALA A 887 -8.41 27.12 -22.51
CA ALA A 887 -8.75 28.43 -23.08
C ALA A 887 -9.69 29.21 -22.15
N THR A 888 -10.77 28.59 -21.68
CA THR A 888 -11.74 29.23 -20.77
C THR A 888 -11.07 29.70 -19.47
N ASN A 889 -10.15 28.92 -18.89
CA ASN A 889 -9.41 29.30 -17.70
C ASN A 889 -8.43 30.46 -17.96
N LEU A 890 -7.74 30.50 -19.10
CA LEU A 890 -6.88 31.62 -19.45
C LEU A 890 -7.68 32.89 -19.74
N ALA A 891 -8.78 32.80 -20.48
CA ALA A 891 -9.70 33.92 -20.71
C ALA A 891 -10.21 34.52 -19.39
N PHE A 892 -10.51 33.69 -18.38
CA PHE A 892 -10.89 34.17 -17.04
C PHE A 892 -9.75 34.88 -16.30
N TRP A 893 -8.51 34.38 -16.38
CA TRP A 893 -7.38 34.96 -15.65
C TRP A 893 -6.71 36.15 -16.36
N LEU A 894 -6.87 36.31 -17.69
CA LEU A 894 -6.25 37.38 -18.46
C LEU A 894 -6.64 38.79 -17.97
N PRO A 895 -7.94 39.13 -17.76
CA PRO A 895 -8.34 40.39 -17.13
C PRO A 895 -7.81 40.52 -15.69
N VAL A 896 -7.90 39.45 -14.91
CA VAL A 896 -7.58 39.44 -13.46
C VAL A 896 -6.11 39.70 -13.17
N PHE A 897 -5.19 39.12 -13.95
CA PHE A 897 -3.75 39.38 -13.85
C PHE A 897 -3.30 40.56 -14.73
N GLY A 898 -4.07 40.92 -15.76
CA GLY A 898 -3.78 42.01 -16.70
C GLY A 898 -2.60 41.77 -17.64
N SER A 899 -1.97 40.58 -17.65
CA SER A 899 -1.03 40.15 -18.69
C SER A 899 -0.67 38.66 -18.59
N PHE A 900 -0.40 38.03 -19.73
CA PHE A 900 -0.01 36.62 -19.81
C PHE A 900 1.28 36.31 -19.03
N ASP A 901 2.27 37.20 -19.04
CA ASP A 901 3.53 37.01 -18.31
C ASP A 901 3.37 37.00 -16.78
N LYS A 902 2.40 37.73 -16.23
CA LYS A 902 2.04 37.63 -14.81
C LYS A 902 1.37 36.29 -14.50
N ILE A 903 0.54 35.76 -15.42
CA ILE A 903 -0.02 34.40 -15.30
C ILE A 903 1.09 33.35 -15.32
N LEU A 904 2.06 33.43 -16.26
CA LEU A 904 3.23 32.53 -16.28
C LEU A 904 4.04 32.60 -14.98
N LYS A 905 4.23 33.81 -14.42
CA LYS A 905 4.90 33.99 -13.11
C LYS A 905 4.10 33.35 -11.97
N ALA A 906 2.78 33.51 -11.96
CA ALA A 906 1.88 32.92 -10.98
C ALA A 906 1.82 31.38 -11.06
N LEU A 907 1.84 30.82 -12.28
CA LEU A 907 1.82 29.37 -12.55
C LEU A 907 3.07 28.63 -12.07
N ARG A 908 4.23 29.29 -12.07
CA ARG A 908 5.45 28.73 -11.45
C ARG A 908 5.27 28.42 -9.95
N MET A 909 4.41 29.17 -9.27
CA MET A 909 4.20 29.10 -7.81
C MET A 909 2.89 28.39 -7.40
N ASN A 910 1.89 28.43 -8.29
CA ASN A 910 0.61 27.74 -8.18
C ASN A 910 0.15 27.19 -9.54
N LYS A 911 0.44 25.91 -9.84
CA LYS A 911 -0.03 25.27 -11.08
C LYS A 911 -1.54 25.07 -11.13
N ASN A 912 -2.24 25.11 -9.99
CA ASN A 912 -3.68 24.85 -9.93
C ASN A 912 -4.55 25.96 -10.53
N LEU A 913 -3.97 27.12 -10.88
CA LEU A 913 -4.69 28.21 -11.56
C LEU A 913 -5.35 27.76 -12.88
N LEU A 914 -4.86 26.71 -13.55
CA LEU A 914 -5.47 26.19 -14.78
C LEU A 914 -6.21 24.86 -14.59
N SER A 915 -6.56 24.45 -13.36
CA SER A 915 -7.31 23.21 -13.15
C SER A 915 -8.75 23.30 -13.69
N PRO A 916 -9.34 22.19 -14.18
CA PRO A 916 -10.74 22.17 -14.58
C PRO A 916 -11.66 22.66 -13.46
N GLY A 917 -12.59 23.56 -13.79
CA GLY A 917 -13.56 24.12 -12.84
C GLY A 917 -13.03 25.20 -11.90
N VAL A 918 -11.75 25.59 -11.96
CA VAL A 918 -11.13 26.59 -11.06
C VAL A 918 -11.91 27.91 -10.95
N GLN A 919 -12.59 28.33 -12.02
CA GLN A 919 -13.43 29.53 -12.02
C GLN A 919 -14.53 29.50 -10.94
N LYS A 920 -15.13 28.33 -10.68
CA LYS A 920 -16.22 28.17 -9.70
C LYS A 920 -15.73 28.39 -8.26
N SER A 921 -14.49 28.03 -7.95
CA SER A 921 -13.86 28.34 -6.66
C SER A 921 -13.23 29.73 -6.63
N ALA A 922 -12.66 30.21 -7.75
CA ALA A 922 -11.98 31.50 -7.82
C ALA A 922 -12.93 32.70 -7.70
N LYS A 923 -14.12 32.67 -8.32
CA LYS A 923 -15.09 33.78 -8.26
C LYS A 923 -15.45 34.22 -6.83
N PRO A 924 -15.91 33.33 -5.91
CA PRO A 924 -16.20 33.73 -4.53
C PRO A 924 -14.94 34.12 -3.73
N ILE A 925 -13.77 33.59 -4.08
CA ILE A 925 -12.49 33.99 -3.46
C ILE A 925 -12.11 35.42 -3.85
N LEU A 926 -12.26 35.78 -5.13
CA LEU A 926 -11.98 37.13 -5.62
C LEU A 926 -12.91 38.17 -4.96
N ALA A 927 -14.22 37.91 -4.96
CA ALA A 927 -15.19 38.78 -4.31
C ALA A 927 -14.93 38.93 -2.79
N PHE A 928 -14.52 37.86 -2.09
CA PHE A 928 -14.14 37.94 -0.68
C PHE A 928 -12.82 38.71 -0.46
N LEU A 929 -11.84 38.57 -1.34
CA LEU A 929 -10.60 39.35 -1.28
C LEU A 929 -10.86 40.84 -1.52
N GLU A 930 -11.76 41.18 -2.44
CA GLU A 930 -12.22 42.54 -2.70
C GLU A 930 -12.97 43.14 -1.48
N GLN A 931 -13.84 42.36 -0.82
CA GLN A 931 -14.44 42.71 0.49
C GLN A 931 -13.40 42.89 1.62
N CYS A 932 -12.20 42.30 1.48
CA CYS A 932 -11.07 42.51 2.38
C CYS A 932 -10.10 43.62 1.92
N GLY A 933 -10.46 44.43 0.91
CA GLY A 933 -9.61 45.51 0.38
C GLY A 933 -8.42 45.03 -0.47
N ILE A 934 -8.41 43.76 -0.89
CA ILE A 934 -7.33 43.15 -1.67
C ILE A 934 -7.80 42.94 -3.11
N ASN A 935 -7.59 43.95 -3.96
CA ASN A 935 -7.86 43.85 -5.38
C ASN A 935 -7.03 42.72 -6.02
N ALA A 936 -7.62 41.98 -6.96
CA ALA A 936 -6.94 40.88 -7.64
C ALA A 936 -5.66 41.32 -8.38
N SER A 937 -5.65 42.56 -8.87
CA SER A 937 -4.47 43.16 -9.51
C SER A 937 -3.29 43.36 -8.54
N ASP A 938 -3.53 43.51 -7.22
CA ASP A 938 -2.47 43.62 -6.22
C ASP A 938 -1.91 42.25 -5.81
N VAL A 939 -2.75 41.21 -5.80
CA VAL A 939 -2.31 39.80 -5.74
C VAL A 939 -1.38 39.48 -6.92
N ALA A 940 -1.65 40.06 -8.09
CA ALA A 940 -0.84 39.92 -9.31
C ALA A 940 0.43 40.81 -9.36
N ARG A 941 0.39 42.03 -8.80
CA ARG A 941 1.58 42.91 -8.65
C ARG A 941 2.56 42.39 -7.60
N SER A 942 2.07 41.64 -6.61
CA SER A 942 2.85 41.10 -5.50
C SER A 942 4.15 40.42 -5.94
N SER A 943 5.28 40.89 -5.39
CA SER A 943 6.56 40.18 -5.46
C SER A 943 6.65 39.01 -4.48
N THR A 944 5.70 38.87 -3.55
CA THR A 944 5.67 37.78 -2.58
C THR A 944 5.38 36.46 -3.29
N MET A 945 6.31 35.51 -3.16
CA MET A 945 6.45 34.26 -3.94
C MET A 945 5.22 33.32 -3.97
N TYR A 946 4.15 33.63 -3.23
CA TYR A 946 3.02 32.74 -2.99
C TYR A 946 1.64 33.41 -3.05
N SER A 947 1.51 34.71 -3.36
CA SER A 947 0.22 35.42 -3.40
C SER A 947 -0.82 34.71 -4.29
N SER A 948 -0.40 34.11 -5.40
CA SER A 948 -1.28 33.36 -6.30
C SER A 948 -1.89 32.07 -5.74
N ARG A 949 -1.53 31.66 -4.50
CA ARG A 949 -2.15 30.53 -3.80
C ARG A 949 -3.44 30.88 -3.07
N LEU A 950 -3.65 32.16 -2.70
CA LEU A 950 -4.91 32.62 -2.11
C LEU A 950 -6.08 32.38 -3.08
N LEU A 951 -5.84 32.65 -4.37
CA LEU A 951 -6.80 32.50 -5.49
C LEU A 951 -7.31 31.08 -5.73
N THR A 952 -6.70 30.06 -5.09
CA THR A 952 -7.16 28.67 -5.12
C THR A 952 -7.16 28.03 -3.72
N ALA A 953 -7.36 28.85 -2.67
CA ALA A 953 -7.54 28.37 -1.31
C ALA A 953 -8.96 27.80 -1.10
N ASN A 954 -9.24 27.23 0.07
CA ASN A 954 -10.61 27.01 0.52
C ASN A 954 -11.15 28.36 1.06
N PRO A 955 -12.34 28.85 0.65
CA PRO A 955 -12.95 30.07 1.18
C PRO A 955 -13.00 30.13 2.72
N GLU A 956 -13.31 29.04 3.40
CA GLU A 956 -13.34 29.02 4.87
C GLU A 956 -11.95 29.17 5.48
N TYR A 957 -10.94 28.53 4.89
CA TYR A 957 -9.54 28.72 5.31
C TYR A 957 -9.03 30.14 5.01
N LEU A 958 -9.59 30.81 4.00
CA LEU A 958 -9.26 32.20 3.70
C LEU A 958 -9.92 33.17 4.69
N ARG A 959 -11.17 32.91 5.11
CA ARG A 959 -11.82 33.62 6.22
C ARG A 959 -11.06 33.45 7.53
N ASP A 960 -10.74 32.22 7.92
CA ASP A 960 -9.92 31.88 9.08
C ASP A 960 -8.50 32.49 9.00
N ALA A 961 -7.90 32.57 7.81
CA ALA A 961 -6.64 33.27 7.62
C ALA A 961 -6.76 34.81 7.74
N VAL A 962 -7.88 35.42 7.35
CA VAL A 962 -8.17 36.85 7.58
C VAL A 962 -8.33 37.14 9.07
N ALA A 963 -9.16 36.36 9.77
CA ALA A 963 -9.36 36.50 11.21
C ALA A 963 -8.03 36.39 11.99
N ARG A 964 -7.16 35.44 11.64
CA ARG A 964 -5.81 35.32 12.24
C ARG A 964 -4.86 36.49 11.93
N VAL A 965 -5.08 37.26 10.87
CA VAL A 965 -4.28 38.47 10.58
C VAL A 965 -4.75 39.63 11.44
N GLU A 966 -6.06 39.71 11.67
CA GLU A 966 -6.71 40.65 12.57
C GLU A 966 -6.34 40.36 14.04
N GLU A 967 -6.37 39.08 14.47
CA GLU A 967 -5.83 38.58 15.76
C GLU A 967 -4.37 39.03 15.99
N LEU A 968 -3.58 39.19 14.92
CA LEU A 968 -2.15 39.59 14.95
C LEU A 968 -1.93 41.10 14.73
N GLY A 969 -2.97 41.92 14.93
CA GLY A 969 -2.88 43.39 14.95
C GLY A 969 -2.66 44.03 13.58
N LEU A 970 -3.05 43.35 12.50
CA LEU A 970 -3.00 43.89 11.13
C LEU A 970 -4.43 44.14 10.63
N ASP A 971 -4.86 45.40 10.69
CA ASP A 971 -6.13 45.87 10.12
C ASP A 971 -6.15 45.83 8.58
N ARG A 972 -7.35 45.68 7.99
CA ARG A 972 -7.59 45.57 6.54
C ARG A 972 -7.14 46.79 5.74
N SER A 973 -7.26 48.00 6.29
CA SER A 973 -6.81 49.25 5.62
C SER A 973 -5.29 49.31 5.42
N SER A 974 -4.54 48.50 6.18
CA SER A 974 -3.09 48.51 6.13
C SER A 974 -2.57 47.96 4.80
N ARG A 975 -1.72 48.72 4.10
CA ARG A 975 -0.95 48.25 2.94
C ARG A 975 -0.07 47.01 3.25
N ARG A 976 0.12 46.67 4.53
CA ARG A 976 0.80 45.45 5.00
C ARG A 976 -0.15 44.25 5.20
N PHE A 977 -1.46 44.45 5.28
CA PHE A 977 -2.48 43.42 5.49
C PHE A 977 -2.36 42.25 4.51
N HIS A 978 -2.40 42.51 3.21
CA HIS A 978 -2.21 41.48 2.17
C HIS A 978 -0.89 40.70 2.34
N ARG A 979 0.21 41.34 2.79
CA ARG A 979 1.47 40.60 3.07
C ARG A 979 1.33 39.70 4.30
N GLY A 980 0.64 40.16 5.34
CA GLY A 980 0.26 39.36 6.51
C GLY A 980 -0.60 38.16 6.12
N LEU A 981 -1.67 38.38 5.33
CA LEU A 981 -2.55 37.33 4.85
C LEU A 981 -1.80 36.27 4.02
N VAL A 982 -0.89 36.67 3.13
CA VAL A 982 -0.05 35.72 2.39
C VAL A 982 0.89 34.96 3.30
N ALA A 983 1.44 35.57 4.35
CA ALA A 983 2.30 34.88 5.31
C ALA A 983 1.51 33.91 6.21
N VAL A 984 0.35 34.32 6.73
CA VAL A 984 -0.52 33.57 7.65
C VAL A 984 -1.31 32.46 6.93
N ALA A 985 -1.63 32.60 5.64
CA ALA A 985 -2.28 31.55 4.83
C ALA A 985 -1.30 30.45 4.35
N LEU A 986 0.00 30.56 4.67
CA LEU A 986 1.01 29.52 4.40
C LEU A 986 1.43 28.77 5.68
N VAL A 987 1.02 29.27 6.83
CA VAL A 987 1.43 28.83 8.17
C VAL A 987 0.20 28.26 8.90
N SER A 988 0.38 27.18 9.67
CA SER A 988 -0.71 26.63 10.50
C SER A 988 -0.81 27.38 11.84
N LYS A 989 -1.97 27.39 12.51
CA LYS A 989 -2.17 28.14 13.76
C LYS A 989 -1.15 27.70 14.84
N GLU A 990 -0.85 26.41 14.93
CA GLU A 990 0.21 25.88 15.81
C GLU A 990 1.63 26.33 15.43
N THR A 991 1.90 26.60 14.14
CA THR A 991 3.21 27.04 13.62
C THR A 991 3.38 28.57 13.64
N ALA A 992 2.30 29.32 13.87
CA ALA A 992 2.34 30.69 14.36
C ALA A 992 2.55 30.71 15.88
N ALA A 993 1.75 29.93 16.63
CA ALA A 993 1.83 29.83 18.09
C ALA A 993 3.23 29.43 18.61
N ARG A 994 3.95 28.50 17.96
CA ARG A 994 5.34 28.20 18.32
C ARG A 994 6.31 29.36 18.12
N LYS A 995 6.06 30.28 17.17
CA LYS A 995 6.91 31.47 16.97
C LYS A 995 6.61 32.58 17.96
N ILE A 996 5.36 32.68 18.40
CA ILE A 996 4.93 33.53 19.50
C ILE A 996 5.68 33.08 20.77
N ARG A 997 5.56 31.79 21.14
CA ARG A 997 6.30 31.20 22.27
C ARG A 997 7.81 31.35 22.16
N LEU A 998 8.39 31.14 20.97
CA LEU A 998 9.82 31.36 20.74
C LEU A 998 10.26 32.81 21.03
N MET A 999 9.40 33.81 20.81
CA MET A 999 9.73 35.20 21.09
C MET A 999 9.52 35.55 22.57
N GLU A 1000 8.51 34.94 23.22
CA GLU A 1000 8.32 34.99 24.67
C GLU A 1000 9.55 34.39 25.39
N GLU A 1001 10.01 33.20 24.97
CA GLU A 1001 11.27 32.56 25.41
C GLU A 1001 12.51 33.43 25.20
N LEU A 1002 12.51 34.27 24.16
CA LEU A 1002 13.62 35.18 23.82
C LEU A 1002 13.50 36.55 24.50
N GLY A 1003 12.53 36.74 25.40
CA GLY A 1003 12.31 37.99 26.13
C GLY A 1003 11.79 39.11 25.24
N PHE A 1004 10.60 38.90 24.68
CA PHE A 1004 9.74 39.89 24.01
C PHE A 1004 8.28 39.65 24.42
N SER A 1005 7.49 40.72 24.54
CA SER A 1005 6.07 40.64 24.95
C SER A 1005 5.12 40.32 23.80
N GLN A 1006 3.83 40.12 24.12
CA GLN A 1006 2.75 40.08 23.11
C GLN A 1006 2.63 41.42 22.37
N ASP A 1007 2.79 42.56 23.04
CA ASP A 1007 2.77 43.88 22.39
C ASP A 1007 3.95 44.08 21.43
N ASP A 1008 5.14 43.63 21.83
CA ASP A 1008 6.33 43.58 20.96
C ASP A 1008 6.03 42.76 19.70
N LEU A 1009 5.43 41.58 19.86
CA LEU A 1009 5.01 40.71 18.76
C LEU A 1009 4.00 41.40 17.83
N LEU A 1010 3.02 42.14 18.37
CA LEU A 1010 2.08 42.93 17.58
C LEU A 1010 2.80 44.07 16.83
N VAL A 1011 3.81 44.73 17.42
CA VAL A 1011 4.64 45.74 16.73
C VAL A 1011 5.49 45.10 15.63
N ILE A 1012 6.08 43.93 15.89
CA ILE A 1012 6.85 43.15 14.93
C ILE A 1012 5.98 42.73 13.74
N MET A 1013 4.77 42.23 13.98
CA MET A 1013 3.81 41.87 12.92
C MET A 1013 3.35 43.09 12.12
N ARG A 1014 3.04 44.21 12.78
CA ARG A 1014 2.69 45.48 12.13
C ARG A 1014 3.81 46.04 11.24
N LYS A 1015 5.09 45.81 11.58
CA LYS A 1015 6.25 46.29 10.79
C LYS A 1015 6.73 45.27 9.74
N LEU A 1016 6.79 43.98 10.08
CA LEU A 1016 7.26 42.86 9.25
C LEU A 1016 6.27 41.66 9.30
N PRO A 1017 5.15 41.70 8.54
CA PRO A 1017 4.17 40.60 8.54
C PRO A 1017 4.73 39.25 8.09
N ASN A 1018 5.81 39.26 7.29
CA ASN A 1018 6.50 38.06 6.84
C ASN A 1018 7.28 37.34 7.97
N PHE A 1019 7.34 37.90 9.18
CA PHE A 1019 7.99 37.29 10.35
C PHE A 1019 7.52 35.85 10.60
N VAL A 1020 6.20 35.59 10.54
CA VAL A 1020 5.65 34.24 10.74
C VAL A 1020 6.08 33.21 9.68
N ALA A 1021 6.63 33.65 8.54
CA ALA A 1021 7.15 32.79 7.48
C ALA A 1021 8.67 32.51 7.60
N LEU A 1022 9.38 33.15 8.53
CA LEU A 1022 10.78 32.83 8.85
C LEU A 1022 10.86 31.47 9.58
N SER A 1023 12.03 30.83 9.57
CA SER A 1023 12.23 29.59 10.33
C SER A 1023 12.56 29.88 11.79
N GLU A 1024 12.05 29.04 12.70
CA GLU A 1024 12.28 29.13 14.16
C GLU A 1024 13.80 29.20 14.47
N LYS A 1025 14.63 28.38 13.81
CA LYS A 1025 16.10 28.43 13.91
C LYS A 1025 16.71 29.77 13.47
N LYS A 1026 16.16 30.43 12.43
CA LYS A 1026 16.66 31.72 11.96
C LYS A 1026 16.30 32.85 12.93
N ILE A 1027 15.06 32.86 13.42
CA ILE A 1027 14.60 33.84 14.41
C ILE A 1027 15.49 33.76 15.65
N ARG A 1028 15.64 32.56 16.23
CA ARG A 1028 16.47 32.30 17.40
C ARG A 1028 17.90 32.83 17.23
N ARG A 1029 18.63 32.34 16.21
CA ARG A 1029 20.02 32.76 15.93
C ARG A 1029 20.17 34.26 15.66
N ALA A 1030 19.23 34.88 14.95
CA ALA A 1030 19.30 36.31 14.65
C ALA A 1030 19.07 37.17 15.89
N VAL A 1031 18.13 36.78 16.77
CA VAL A 1031 17.92 37.47 18.06
C VAL A 1031 19.11 37.27 18.99
N GLU A 1032 19.61 36.03 19.12
CA GLU A 1032 20.77 35.71 19.98
C GLU A 1032 22.00 36.52 19.57
N PHE A 1033 22.32 36.56 18.27
CA PHE A 1033 23.41 37.38 17.73
C PHE A 1033 23.18 38.88 18.00
N LEU A 1034 21.99 39.42 17.69
CA LEU A 1034 21.72 40.85 17.86
C LEU A 1034 21.75 41.28 19.34
N LYS A 1035 21.22 40.46 20.27
CA LYS A 1035 21.24 40.75 21.71
C LYS A 1035 22.63 40.56 22.33
N ARG A 1036 23.30 39.42 22.07
CA ARG A 1036 24.54 39.03 22.78
C ARG A 1036 25.81 39.51 22.10
N ASP A 1037 25.91 39.34 20.78
CA ASP A 1037 27.16 39.56 20.03
C ASP A 1037 27.25 41.00 19.50
N VAL A 1038 26.11 41.64 19.20
CA VAL A 1038 26.02 43.05 18.79
C VAL A 1038 25.62 43.99 19.95
N GLY A 1039 25.09 43.46 21.06
CA GLY A 1039 24.71 44.23 22.25
C GLY A 1039 23.41 45.04 22.13
N LEU A 1040 22.51 44.71 21.20
CA LEU A 1040 21.28 45.48 20.95
C LEU A 1040 20.14 45.09 21.89
N GLU A 1041 19.56 46.08 22.55
CA GLU A 1041 18.38 45.92 23.40
C GLU A 1041 17.17 45.36 22.63
N GLY A 1042 16.28 44.65 23.35
CA GLY A 1042 15.03 44.13 22.77
C GLY A 1042 14.19 45.21 22.08
N ARG A 1043 13.99 46.37 22.71
CA ARG A 1043 13.21 47.50 22.16
C ARG A 1043 13.74 47.99 20.79
N TYR A 1044 15.06 47.99 20.59
CA TYR A 1044 15.67 48.38 19.31
C TYR A 1044 15.31 47.37 18.19
N ILE A 1045 15.36 46.07 18.51
CA ILE A 1045 15.03 44.98 17.57
C ILE A 1045 13.53 45.01 17.22
N VAL A 1046 12.65 45.20 18.20
CA VAL A 1046 11.18 45.32 18.02
C VAL A 1046 10.82 46.51 17.14
N GLN A 1047 11.52 47.64 17.29
CA GLN A 1047 11.30 48.80 16.44
C GLN A 1047 11.80 48.60 15.00
N ARG A 1048 12.78 47.72 14.76
CA ARG A 1048 13.48 47.51 13.48
C ARG A 1048 13.51 46.03 13.04
N PRO A 1049 12.37 45.29 13.02
CA PRO A 1049 12.37 43.82 12.95
C PRO A 1049 12.83 43.24 11.60
N VAL A 1050 12.95 44.07 10.56
CA VAL A 1050 13.52 43.68 9.27
C VAL A 1050 14.98 43.18 9.39
N LEU A 1051 15.69 43.53 10.48
CA LEU A 1051 16.97 42.91 10.84
C LEU A 1051 16.88 41.37 10.87
N LEU A 1052 15.82 40.81 11.45
CA LEU A 1052 15.57 39.36 11.51
C LEU A 1052 15.32 38.73 10.12
N SER A 1053 15.06 39.53 9.09
CA SER A 1053 14.84 39.07 7.72
C SER A 1053 16.14 38.94 6.91
N TYR A 1054 17.19 39.70 7.23
CA TYR A 1054 18.50 39.61 6.56
C TYR A 1054 19.18 38.25 6.83
N SER A 1055 20.20 37.89 6.04
CA SER A 1055 21.03 36.72 6.38
C SER A 1055 21.97 37.10 7.53
N LEU A 1056 22.04 36.24 8.53
CA LEU A 1056 23.01 36.37 9.61
C LEU A 1056 24.42 36.21 9.01
N GLU A 1057 24.59 35.08 8.32
CA GLU A 1057 25.82 34.56 7.76
C GLU A 1057 26.41 35.49 6.68
N ARG A 1058 25.59 35.98 5.75
CA ARG A 1058 26.02 36.72 4.55
C ARG A 1058 25.79 38.22 4.61
N ARG A 1059 25.36 38.78 5.76
CA ARG A 1059 25.10 40.23 5.88
C ARG A 1059 25.30 40.80 7.29
N LEU A 1060 24.66 40.23 8.31
CA LEU A 1060 24.73 40.81 9.66
C LEU A 1060 26.10 40.59 10.31
N LEU A 1061 26.61 39.35 10.24
CA LEU A 1061 27.88 38.96 10.83
C LEU A 1061 29.10 39.56 10.09
N PRO A 1062 29.25 39.46 8.75
CA PRO A 1062 30.43 40.00 8.06
C PRO A 1062 30.54 41.52 8.21
N ARG A 1063 29.41 42.24 8.19
CA ARG A 1063 29.38 43.70 8.38
C ARG A 1063 29.65 44.10 9.83
N HIS A 1064 29.17 43.33 10.82
CA HIS A 1064 29.51 43.56 12.21
C HIS A 1064 31.03 43.37 12.44
N CYS A 1065 31.60 42.27 11.95
CA CYS A 1065 33.04 42.01 12.03
C CYS A 1065 33.85 43.11 11.34
N LEU A 1066 33.51 43.50 10.11
CA LEU A 1066 34.19 44.58 9.39
C LEU A 1066 34.19 45.91 10.17
N ILE A 1067 33.02 46.33 10.67
CA ILE A 1067 32.91 47.58 11.45
C ILE A 1067 33.68 47.49 12.77
N LYS A 1068 33.79 46.30 13.38
CA LYS A 1068 34.63 46.06 14.57
C LYS A 1068 36.13 46.17 14.25
N VAL A 1069 36.59 45.63 13.13
CA VAL A 1069 37.98 45.75 12.65
C VAL A 1069 38.34 47.21 12.36
N LEU A 1070 37.48 47.93 11.64
CA LEU A 1070 37.69 49.35 11.34
C LEU A 1070 37.68 50.23 12.60
N ARG A 1071 36.86 49.91 13.62
CA ARG A 1071 36.91 50.59 14.93
C ARG A 1071 38.20 50.27 15.70
N THR A 1072 38.65 49.01 15.72
CA THR A 1072 39.87 48.61 16.45
C THR A 1072 41.15 49.16 15.83
N LYS A 1073 41.23 49.32 14.50
CA LYS A 1073 42.32 50.05 13.82
C LYS A 1073 42.13 51.58 13.78
N GLY A 1074 41.18 52.15 14.53
CA GLY A 1074 41.00 53.62 14.66
C GLY A 1074 40.43 54.35 13.43
N LEU A 1075 39.92 53.61 12.43
CA LEU A 1075 39.47 54.14 11.14
C LEU A 1075 37.99 54.61 11.14
N LEU A 1076 37.28 54.44 12.26
CA LEU A 1076 35.87 54.82 12.44
C LEU A 1076 35.59 55.43 13.82
N ASN A 1077 35.74 56.76 13.93
CA ASN A 1077 35.53 57.52 15.17
C ASN A 1077 34.05 57.89 15.46
N SER A 1078 33.09 57.28 14.75
CA SER A 1078 31.66 57.61 14.89
C SER A 1078 30.79 56.46 15.41
N GLU A 1079 29.80 56.84 16.21
CA GLU A 1079 28.66 56.00 16.58
C GLU A 1079 27.77 55.76 15.35
N LEU A 1080 27.79 54.53 14.82
CA LEU A 1080 27.02 54.16 13.62
C LEU A 1080 25.78 53.35 14.02
N ASP A 1081 24.58 53.85 13.66
CA ASP A 1081 23.34 53.08 13.83
C ASP A 1081 23.45 51.74 13.07
N TYR A 1082 23.37 50.64 13.82
CA TYR A 1082 23.61 49.29 13.30
C TYR A 1082 22.60 48.93 12.20
N TYR A 1083 21.34 49.32 12.36
CA TYR A 1083 20.31 49.11 11.34
C TYR A 1083 20.61 49.83 10.03
N SER A 1084 20.98 51.11 10.07
CA SER A 1084 21.32 51.89 8.88
C SER A 1084 22.48 51.23 8.12
N THR A 1085 23.48 50.75 8.87
CA THR A 1085 24.66 50.03 8.37
C THR A 1085 24.30 48.68 7.74
N ALA A 1086 23.42 47.90 8.38
CA ALA A 1086 22.91 46.62 7.86
C ALA A 1086 21.96 46.78 6.66
N ALA A 1087 21.23 47.90 6.58
CA ALA A 1087 20.24 48.17 5.55
C ALA A 1087 20.86 48.58 4.19
N LEU A 1088 22.06 49.16 4.17
CA LEU A 1088 22.75 49.56 2.93
C LEU A 1088 22.81 48.42 1.90
N SER A 1089 22.49 48.73 0.63
CA SER A 1089 22.73 47.82 -0.50
C SER A 1089 24.22 47.52 -0.66
N GLU A 1090 24.59 46.37 -1.23
CA GLU A 1090 25.99 45.92 -1.24
C GLU A 1090 26.94 46.94 -1.87
N LYS A 1091 26.60 47.47 -3.06
CA LYS A 1091 27.38 48.53 -3.71
C LYS A 1091 27.56 49.78 -2.82
N LYS A 1092 26.55 50.17 -2.04
CA LYS A 1092 26.64 51.33 -1.12
C LYS A 1092 27.38 51.00 0.17
N PHE A 1093 27.42 49.73 0.59
CA PHE A 1093 28.17 49.31 1.77
C PHE A 1093 29.66 49.21 1.44
N VAL A 1094 30.04 48.47 0.39
CA VAL A 1094 31.42 48.32 -0.09
C VAL A 1094 32.04 49.68 -0.40
N SER A 1095 31.33 50.54 -1.14
CA SER A 1095 31.77 51.91 -1.46
C SER A 1095 31.91 52.86 -0.25
N LYS A 1096 31.41 52.51 0.94
CA LYS A 1096 31.51 53.34 2.16
C LYS A 1096 32.42 52.75 3.23
N PHE A 1097 32.56 51.43 3.29
CA PHE A 1097 33.23 50.73 4.39
C PHE A 1097 34.28 49.71 3.94
N VAL A 1098 34.51 49.53 2.64
CA VAL A 1098 35.57 48.65 2.13
C VAL A 1098 36.54 49.46 1.26
N HIS A 1099 36.09 49.99 0.11
CA HIS A 1099 36.96 50.76 -0.81
C HIS A 1099 37.77 51.89 -0.15
N PRO A 1100 37.24 52.73 0.75
CA PRO A 1100 38.03 53.79 1.39
C PRO A 1100 39.16 53.29 2.32
N TYR A 1101 39.20 52.00 2.61
CA TYR A 1101 40.10 51.36 3.58
C TYR A 1101 40.87 50.17 2.98
N GLU A 1102 40.73 49.90 1.67
CA GLU A 1102 41.49 48.83 0.97
C GLU A 1102 43.00 49.11 1.00
N ASP A 1103 43.42 50.36 0.79
CA ASP A 1103 44.83 50.78 0.89
C ASP A 1103 45.35 50.80 2.35
N HIS A 1104 44.44 50.85 3.33
CA HIS A 1104 44.76 50.92 4.76
C HIS A 1104 44.80 49.54 5.43
N ILE A 1105 44.15 48.53 4.85
CA ILE A 1105 44.12 47.14 5.34
C ILE A 1105 44.22 46.19 4.14
N ALA A 1106 45.42 45.63 3.93
CA ALA A 1106 45.66 44.67 2.88
C ALA A 1106 44.68 43.47 2.96
N GLY A 1107 44.08 43.10 1.83
CA GLY A 1107 43.13 41.98 1.74
C GLY A 1107 41.74 42.23 2.35
N LEU A 1108 41.40 43.45 2.79
CA LEU A 1108 40.09 43.78 3.40
C LEU A 1108 38.92 43.44 2.48
N ALA A 1109 39.05 43.75 1.18
CA ALA A 1109 38.05 43.43 0.15
C ALA A 1109 37.81 41.92 0.02
N ASP A 1110 38.89 41.13 -0.09
CA ASP A 1110 38.81 39.68 -0.24
C ASP A 1110 38.30 39.01 1.04
N ALA A 1111 38.71 39.47 2.22
CA ALA A 1111 38.20 39.01 3.50
C ALA A 1111 36.68 39.29 3.64
N TYR A 1112 36.22 40.48 3.25
CA TYR A 1112 34.78 40.82 3.25
C TYR A 1112 33.99 40.02 2.21
N ALA A 1113 34.52 39.88 0.99
CA ALA A 1113 33.89 39.10 -0.09
C ALA A 1113 33.78 37.61 0.28
N SER A 1114 34.85 37.04 0.83
CA SER A 1114 34.90 35.67 1.38
C SER A 1114 33.89 35.50 2.53
N GLY A 1115 33.83 36.46 3.47
CA GLY A 1115 32.86 36.48 4.56
C GLY A 1115 31.41 36.55 4.09
N CYS A 1116 31.14 37.09 2.90
CA CYS A 1116 29.82 37.12 2.27
C CYS A 1116 29.49 35.88 1.41
N SER A 1117 30.34 34.85 1.39
CA SER A 1117 30.14 33.58 0.67
C SER A 1117 29.36 32.52 1.49
N GLU A 1118 29.28 31.27 1.02
CA GLU A 1118 28.82 30.12 1.84
C GLU A 1118 30.00 29.31 2.44
N GLU A 1119 31.25 29.73 2.19
CA GLU A 1119 32.45 29.06 2.69
C GLU A 1119 32.89 29.70 4.02
N GLY A 1120 32.72 28.95 5.12
CA GLY A 1120 32.70 29.49 6.49
C GLY A 1120 33.99 30.10 7.03
N ASN A 1121 35.08 30.15 6.25
CA ASN A 1121 36.37 30.69 6.69
C ASN A 1121 36.45 32.22 6.65
N GLY A 1122 35.71 32.91 5.76
CA GLY A 1122 35.92 34.33 5.52
C GLY A 1122 35.68 35.26 6.72
N VAL A 1123 34.81 34.85 7.67
CA VAL A 1123 34.63 35.61 8.92
C VAL A 1123 35.84 35.45 9.86
N ALA A 1124 36.53 34.30 9.83
CA ALA A 1124 37.80 34.14 10.54
C ALA A 1124 38.89 35.02 9.90
N SER A 1125 38.92 35.17 8.57
CA SER A 1125 39.83 36.10 7.88
C SER A 1125 39.59 37.57 8.25
N LEU A 1126 38.33 37.99 8.44
CA LEU A 1126 38.03 39.32 8.99
C LEU A 1126 38.49 39.45 10.44
N LEU A 1127 38.36 38.41 11.26
CA LEU A 1127 38.78 38.44 12.67
C LEU A 1127 40.31 38.37 12.84
N SER A 1128 41.05 37.71 11.94
CA SER A 1128 42.52 37.69 11.99
C SER A 1128 43.15 39.06 11.69
N LEU A 1129 42.48 39.89 10.87
CA LEU A 1129 42.84 41.30 10.68
C LEU A 1129 42.65 42.15 11.95
N GLN A 1130 42.03 41.61 13.00
CA GLN A 1130 41.93 42.23 14.33
C GLN A 1130 43.11 41.88 15.24
N THR A 1131 43.75 40.71 15.06
CA THR A 1131 44.80 40.18 15.96
C THR A 1131 46.22 40.66 15.64
N GLU A 1132 46.42 41.39 14.54
CA GLU A 1132 47.73 41.91 14.14
C GLU A 1132 48.31 43.00 15.07
N MET A 1133 47.52 43.52 16.02
CA MET A 1133 48.02 44.50 17.01
C MET A 1133 48.58 43.84 18.28
N ASP A 1134 47.94 42.77 18.77
CA ASP A 1134 48.34 42.12 20.04
C ASP A 1134 49.73 41.45 19.96
N GLY A 1135 50.22 41.19 18.74
CA GLY A 1135 51.54 40.61 18.50
C GLY A 1135 52.71 41.60 18.39
N VAL A 1136 52.48 42.92 18.52
CA VAL A 1136 53.47 43.96 18.13
C VAL A 1136 53.89 44.89 19.29
N GLN A 1137 53.37 44.68 20.52
CA GLN A 1137 53.80 45.43 21.72
C GLN A 1137 54.55 44.60 22.77
N VAL A 1138 55.21 43.51 22.36
CA VAL A 1138 56.24 42.83 23.17
C VAL A 1138 57.52 42.72 22.34
N TYR A 1139 58.68 42.97 22.97
CA TYR A 1139 60.04 43.01 22.39
C TYR A 1139 60.52 44.29 21.67
N ALA A 1140 60.38 45.45 22.31
CA ALA A 1140 61.42 46.50 22.34
C ALA A 1140 61.13 47.49 23.49
N GLY A 1141 62.05 47.80 24.41
CA GLY A 1141 63.36 47.24 24.69
C GLY A 1141 63.85 47.67 26.09
N LYS A 1142 64.91 47.05 26.63
CA LYS A 1142 65.47 47.42 27.94
C LYS A 1142 66.99 47.25 27.98
N SER A 1143 67.71 48.20 27.40
CA SER A 1143 69.18 48.36 27.48
C SER A 1143 69.57 49.65 26.77
N GLY A 1144 70.21 50.59 27.48
CA GLY A 1144 70.42 51.98 27.06
C GLY A 1144 69.71 52.90 28.03
#